data_AF-A0A922JNW7-F1
#
_entry.id   AF-A0A922JNW7-F1
#
_cell.length_a   1.000
_cell.length_b   1.000
_cell.length_c   1.000
_cell.angle_alpha   90.00
_cell.angle_beta   90.00
_cell.angle_gamma   90.00
#
_symmetry.space_group_name_H-M   'P 1'
#
loop_
_entity.id
_entity.type
_entity.pdbx_description
1 polymer ?
#
loop_
_entity_poly.entity_id
_entity_poly.type
_entity_poly.pdbx_seq_one_letter_code
_entity_poly.pdbx_strand_id
1 'polypeptide(L)'
;MRGVVQQSVVEPSTVNCDGDKEKKKKRRSNRRSKQTPPTSAYSSAANGIHGEASECTGGDGKTCPHVTAISNSSSSKQHGLDIHHANVDGLTGASNVAFYSMPSMHISEQTDYMEVQSIPNQYVVDYGRKVFSHSCLEPIASGGSPGTFANKDLFPFPHVEGYQKKYFDPYWSTEAVDEALKKGDAFKAVFRVNAYNRLEAYCKIDGLPTDALVSGIAAQNRAVEGDIVVIKIDPLSLWTRMKGSTGISNNYPPVEDCNLLLEDSEISSDSCKGKGKVDAECKHAHHRSCPFPEKGFCYGDSTFTGEAVHLDPIGPASCNLVDPYLAAASDLLHADFCSGQNELNTALGRMCALISSFPSKRPTGRIVAISEMSPRRDAVVGYLNVKQWLSYRELCGKDAKNNKTSLLLSNREYIHLTPTDPKFPKMMVLVNGMPDCIRKRLEKGDSTVEMELVAAQIAEWDEESPVPQARILRSFGRGSELKPQINAILFENAIPSPEFSPELLSSLPSVPWEVPQEEFESRIDLRNLCIFTIDPSTATDLDDALSIEKLSNGNFRVGIHIADVSYFVLPDTTLDTEALIRSSSVYLLQGKIPMLPPPLSENLGSLNPGVDRLAFSMFLDINHGGDVVDRWIGRTVIKSCCKLSYEHAQDIIDGIINGEIYNALENGHPQLHGHFEWPYVIRCVKSLHEISKILKEKRFNDGALRMESSKFVFLFDENGIPYDTMLCEQKESNELVEEFMLLANRTAAEIISRAFPSCALLRRHPEPNMRKLREFEAFCCKHGLELDTSSSGQFHQSLEQIKEKLEDDAVLFDILISYALRPMQLATYFCSGDSKDTEGDWGHYALAVPLYTHFTSPLRRYPDIVVHRMLAAAIEAEELYLKHQRMLQKHIRGESVAIRCFTGIHFDRDAAESLEGREALFAAALKHRIPCTELLTNVATNCNERELASRHVKDSCNKLYMWALLRRKQMLFSEARVLGLGPRFMSIYIQKLAIERRIYYDEVEGLTVEWLEATSTLVLNLCPSNKRSSRRVTTGKWKALEDVAFVVSPYDLEAELGVLGGNSNEQVGDTLVAAKDLEAISQFDTSKSEVVPGFFPLTLHLLSTIPVSLHPVGGDDGPIDIGVRLYMSSYLR
;
A
#
# COMPACT_ATOMS: atom_id res chain seq x y z
N MET A 1 44.22 -6.32 -5.45
CA MET A 1 45.44 -6.89 -4.83
C MET A 1 46.22 -5.73 -4.20
N ARG A 2 46.50 -5.74 -2.88
CA ARG A 2 47.03 -4.60 -2.07
C ARG A 2 46.07 -3.40 -1.97
N GLY A 3 46.04 -2.58 -0.90
CA GLY A 3 46.45 -2.82 0.50
C GLY A 3 47.40 -1.77 1.15
N VAL A 4 47.42 -1.78 2.49
CA VAL A 4 48.41 -1.19 3.44
C VAL A 4 48.24 0.28 3.89
N VAL A 5 48.27 0.48 5.23
CA VAL A 5 48.93 1.54 6.06
C VAL A 5 48.19 1.57 7.43
N GLN A 6 48.81 1.45 8.62
CA GLN A 6 50.19 1.08 9.01
C GLN A 6 50.20 0.41 10.41
N GLN A 7 51.36 -0.06 10.88
CA GLN A 7 51.55 -0.80 12.14
C GLN A 7 52.02 0.08 13.31
N SER A 8 51.85 -0.41 14.53
CA SER A 8 52.79 -0.19 15.65
C SER A 8 53.31 -1.54 16.17
N VAL A 9 54.51 -1.56 16.74
CA VAL A 9 55.36 -2.76 16.93
C VAL A 9 55.86 -2.85 18.38
N VAL A 10 56.17 -4.06 18.89
CA VAL A 10 57.38 -4.41 19.69
C VAL A 10 57.37 -5.89 20.13
N GLU A 11 58.15 -6.68 19.38
CA GLU A 11 59.16 -7.71 19.75
C GLU A 11 58.95 -8.83 20.81
N PRO A 12 59.75 -9.94 20.75
CA PRO A 12 59.36 -11.25 21.26
C PRO A 12 60.33 -11.90 22.29
N SER A 13 60.02 -13.12 22.74
CA SER A 13 61.01 -14.05 23.30
C SER A 13 60.74 -15.52 22.94
N THR A 14 61.81 -16.31 22.93
CA THR A 14 61.96 -17.66 22.35
C THR A 14 61.61 -18.81 23.30
N VAL A 15 61.37 -20.02 22.75
CA VAL A 15 62.20 -21.24 22.98
C VAL A 15 61.67 -22.43 22.13
N ASN A 16 62.57 -23.34 21.72
CA ASN A 16 62.27 -24.55 20.93
C ASN A 16 62.12 -25.81 21.83
N CYS A 17 61.54 -26.89 21.28
CA CYS A 17 62.14 -28.23 21.39
C CYS A 17 61.62 -29.22 20.33
N ASP A 18 62.53 -30.11 19.95
CA ASP A 18 62.59 -31.12 18.88
C ASP A 18 61.51 -32.24 18.88
N GLY A 19 61.36 -33.07 17.83
CA GLY A 19 62.03 -33.08 16.50
C GLY A 19 61.92 -34.43 15.74
N ASP A 20 62.70 -34.58 14.65
CA ASP A 20 62.95 -35.81 13.84
C ASP A 20 61.77 -36.42 13.02
N LYS A 21 61.91 -37.15 11.88
CA LYS A 21 62.95 -37.41 10.83
C LYS A 21 62.27 -38.23 9.68
N GLU A 22 62.68 -38.36 8.40
CA GLU A 22 63.66 -37.72 7.50
C GLU A 22 63.46 -38.17 6.02
N LYS A 23 64.20 -37.57 5.05
CA LYS A 23 64.75 -38.16 3.79
C LYS A 23 63.92 -38.42 2.50
N LYS A 24 64.54 -37.94 1.39
CA LYS A 24 64.77 -38.57 0.04
C LYS A 24 63.90 -38.24 -1.21
N LYS A 25 64.18 -37.06 -1.80
CA LYS A 25 64.80 -36.84 -3.14
C LYS A 25 64.49 -37.77 -4.36
N LYS A 26 64.14 -37.09 -5.48
CA LYS A 26 64.45 -37.36 -6.92
C LYS A 26 63.71 -38.47 -7.70
N ARG A 27 63.01 -38.08 -8.79
CA ARG A 27 63.62 -38.08 -10.16
C ARG A 27 62.91 -37.21 -11.21
N ARG A 28 63.74 -36.73 -12.15
CA ARG A 28 63.50 -36.02 -13.44
C ARG A 28 63.20 -37.05 -14.56
N SER A 29 62.71 -36.77 -15.79
CA SER A 29 62.19 -35.55 -16.47
C SER A 29 61.93 -35.82 -17.98
N ASN A 30 61.18 -34.94 -18.68
CA ASN A 30 61.36 -34.55 -20.10
C ASN A 30 61.06 -35.63 -21.20
N ARG A 31 60.81 -35.33 -22.50
CA ARG A 31 60.94 -34.10 -23.34
C ARG A 31 60.18 -34.25 -24.70
N ARG A 32 59.92 -33.11 -25.38
CA ARG A 32 59.82 -32.90 -26.87
C ARG A 32 58.66 -33.54 -27.67
N SER A 33 58.30 -33.09 -28.90
CA SER A 33 58.27 -31.72 -29.50
C SER A 33 57.78 -31.69 -30.97
N LYS A 34 57.08 -30.58 -31.34
CA LYS A 34 57.20 -29.81 -32.61
C LYS A 34 56.68 -30.34 -33.98
N GLN A 35 55.91 -29.44 -34.62
CA GLN A 35 55.90 -29.01 -36.04
C GLN A 35 55.04 -29.73 -37.11
N THR A 36 54.32 -28.86 -37.85
CA THR A 36 53.60 -28.98 -39.14
C THR A 36 54.60 -29.01 -40.33
N PRO A 37 54.24 -29.00 -41.66
CA PRO A 37 52.94 -28.84 -42.40
C PRO A 37 52.74 -29.99 -43.45
N PRO A 38 52.13 -29.90 -44.69
CA PRO A 38 51.45 -28.82 -45.44
C PRO A 38 50.12 -29.23 -46.17
N THR A 39 49.91 -28.81 -47.43
CA THR A 39 48.62 -28.31 -48.00
C THR A 39 48.07 -29.06 -49.24
N SER A 40 46.80 -28.75 -49.56
CA SER A 40 46.17 -28.61 -50.90
C SER A 40 45.77 -29.81 -51.80
N ALA A 41 44.46 -29.83 -52.09
CA ALA A 41 43.60 -30.47 -53.11
C ALA A 41 44.12 -30.79 -54.54
N TYR A 42 43.39 -31.67 -55.28
CA TYR A 42 42.99 -31.48 -56.70
C TYR A 42 41.93 -32.49 -57.24
N SER A 43 41.16 -32.07 -58.27
CA SER A 43 40.51 -32.87 -59.38
C SER A 43 39.37 -33.90 -59.09
N SER A 44 38.41 -34.20 -60.00
CA SER A 44 37.85 -33.52 -61.21
C SER A 44 36.67 -34.31 -61.87
N ALA A 45 35.85 -33.63 -62.72
CA ALA A 45 35.03 -34.16 -63.84
C ALA A 45 33.72 -34.97 -63.52
N ALA A 46 32.65 -35.00 -64.35
CA ALA A 46 32.20 -34.13 -65.47
C ALA A 46 30.71 -34.39 -65.91
N ASN A 47 30.10 -33.38 -66.55
CA ASN A 47 29.00 -33.31 -67.57
C ASN A 47 27.89 -34.40 -67.72
N GLY A 48 26.65 -33.96 -68.06
CA GLY A 48 25.94 -34.55 -69.23
C GLY A 48 24.41 -34.83 -69.26
N ILE A 49 23.55 -33.81 -69.22
CA ILE A 49 22.37 -33.52 -70.11
C ILE A 49 21.56 -34.66 -70.84
N HIS A 50 20.19 -34.55 -70.80
CA HIS A 50 19.13 -35.29 -71.56
C HIS A 50 18.97 -36.82 -71.31
N GLY A 51 17.83 -37.50 -71.55
CA GLY A 51 16.45 -37.09 -71.91
C GLY A 51 15.56 -38.23 -72.51
N GLU A 52 14.23 -38.19 -72.28
CA GLU A 52 13.11 -38.92 -72.96
C GLU A 52 12.71 -40.39 -72.62
N ALA A 53 11.43 -40.72 -72.94
CA ALA A 53 10.67 -42.01 -73.00
C ALA A 53 10.43 -42.83 -71.70
N SER A 54 9.19 -43.04 -71.20
CA SER A 54 8.01 -43.87 -71.64
C SER A 54 7.95 -45.24 -70.89
N GLU A 55 6.83 -45.92 -70.58
CA GLU A 55 5.44 -45.85 -71.10
C GLU A 55 4.39 -46.56 -70.18
N CYS A 56 3.10 -46.13 -70.21
CA CYS A 56 1.82 -46.83 -69.83
C CYS A 56 1.64 -47.49 -68.43
N THR A 57 0.47 -47.49 -67.74
CA THR A 57 -0.96 -47.12 -67.99
C THR A 57 -1.69 -47.02 -66.61
N GLY A 58 -2.93 -46.52 -66.41
CA GLY A 58 -3.91 -45.83 -67.27
C GLY A 58 -5.40 -46.14 -66.96
N GLY A 59 -6.15 -45.23 -66.31
CA GLY A 59 -7.64 -45.20 -66.19
C GLY A 59 -8.21 -45.60 -64.81
N ASP A 60 -9.32 -45.04 -64.28
CA ASP A 60 -10.26 -43.96 -64.69
C ASP A 60 -10.95 -43.37 -63.41
N GLY A 61 -11.53 -42.16 -63.36
CA GLY A 61 -11.53 -41.04 -64.30
C GLY A 61 -12.61 -39.96 -64.07
N LYS A 62 -12.25 -38.67 -64.27
CA LYS A 62 -13.11 -37.48 -64.61
C LYS A 62 -14.02 -36.89 -63.50
N THR A 63 -14.38 -35.59 -63.49
CA THR A 63 -14.22 -34.51 -64.51
C THR A 63 -13.95 -33.12 -63.89
N CYS A 64 -13.33 -32.21 -64.65
CA CYS A 64 -12.98 -30.81 -64.30
C CYS A 64 -13.99 -29.81 -64.98
N PRO A 65 -13.76 -28.48 -65.27
CA PRO A 65 -12.50 -27.70 -65.35
C PRO A 65 -12.48 -26.23 -64.82
N HIS A 66 -11.28 -25.62 -64.89
CA HIS A 66 -11.01 -24.17 -64.85
C HIS A 66 -11.48 -23.42 -66.12
N VAL A 67 -11.44 -22.07 -66.11
CA VAL A 67 -10.50 -21.22 -66.90
C VAL A 67 -10.69 -19.72 -66.60
N THR A 68 -9.69 -18.89 -66.93
CA THR A 68 -9.50 -17.48 -66.54
C THR A 68 -9.86 -16.42 -67.62
N ALA A 69 -9.90 -15.15 -67.17
CA ALA A 69 -9.59 -13.90 -67.89
C ALA A 69 -10.72 -13.05 -68.55
N ILE A 70 -10.88 -11.83 -68.00
CA ILE A 70 -10.99 -10.50 -68.66
C ILE A 70 -11.94 -10.36 -69.88
N SER A 71 -13.11 -9.70 -69.70
CA SER A 71 -13.42 -8.37 -70.29
C SER A 71 -14.89 -7.89 -70.15
N ASN A 72 -15.04 -6.59 -69.87
CA ASN A 72 -16.10 -5.63 -70.21
C ASN A 72 -17.59 -6.04 -70.45
N SER A 73 -18.46 -5.42 -69.63
CA SER A 73 -19.54 -4.46 -70.01
C SER A 73 -21.04 -4.82 -69.99
N SER A 74 -21.82 -3.85 -69.47
CA SER A 74 -23.27 -3.56 -69.68
C SER A 74 -24.31 -4.63 -69.27
N SER A 75 -25.13 -4.43 -68.23
CA SER A 75 -26.33 -3.54 -68.11
C SER A 75 -27.62 -4.40 -68.11
N SER A 76 -28.82 -4.03 -67.62
CA SER A 76 -29.41 -2.88 -66.90
C SER A 76 -30.56 -3.46 -66.01
N LYS A 77 -31.21 -2.79 -65.04
CA LYS A 77 -31.89 -1.47 -64.95
C LYS A 77 -31.90 -1.04 -63.46
N GLN A 78 -31.75 0.22 -63.05
CA GLN A 78 -32.52 1.45 -63.34
C GLN A 78 -33.97 1.46 -62.86
N HIS A 79 -34.22 2.10 -61.72
CA HIS A 79 -34.65 3.51 -61.61
C HIS A 79 -34.00 4.09 -60.32
N GLY A 80 -33.56 5.34 -60.20
CA GLY A 80 -33.76 6.55 -61.03
C GLY A 80 -34.97 7.36 -60.55
N LEU A 81 -34.95 8.69 -60.43
CA LEU A 81 -34.03 9.75 -60.88
C LEU A 81 -34.16 10.95 -59.90
N ASP A 82 -33.33 12.00 -59.79
CA ASP A 82 -31.95 12.42 -60.17
C ASP A 82 -31.78 13.87 -59.61
N ILE A 83 -30.66 14.60 -59.53
CA ILE A 83 -29.18 14.46 -59.43
C ILE A 83 -28.66 15.89 -59.07
N HIS A 84 -27.52 16.09 -58.38
CA HIS A 84 -26.47 17.07 -58.77
C HIS A 84 -25.19 17.05 -57.90
N HIS A 85 -24.05 17.27 -58.57
CA HIS A 85 -22.64 17.21 -58.15
C HIS A 85 -22.28 17.97 -56.85
N ALA A 86 -21.36 17.57 -55.96
CA ALA A 86 -20.13 16.75 -55.99
C ALA A 86 -18.80 17.52 -56.11
N ASN A 87 -17.92 17.41 -55.08
CA ASN A 87 -16.46 17.38 -55.23
C ASN A 87 -15.76 16.83 -53.96
N VAL A 88 -14.44 16.64 -54.05
CA VAL A 88 -13.56 16.00 -53.05
C VAL A 88 -13.11 16.98 -51.95
N ASP A 89 -13.11 16.55 -50.68
CA ASP A 89 -11.99 16.73 -49.75
C ASP A 89 -12.14 15.82 -48.51
N GLY A 90 -11.06 15.59 -47.76
CA GLY A 90 -10.98 14.59 -46.69
C GLY A 90 -11.55 15.04 -45.33
N LEU A 91 -12.09 14.11 -44.55
CA LEU A 91 -12.51 14.33 -43.16
C LEU A 91 -11.66 13.54 -42.16
N THR A 92 -10.97 14.26 -41.28
CA THR A 92 -10.59 13.77 -39.95
C THR A 92 -11.81 13.82 -39.03
N GLY A 93 -12.40 12.67 -38.74
CA GLY A 93 -13.62 12.55 -37.92
C GLY A 93 -13.36 12.72 -36.42
N ALA A 94 -13.17 13.95 -35.95
CA ALA A 94 -13.06 14.23 -34.52
C ALA A 94 -14.41 14.08 -33.79
N SER A 95 -14.48 13.18 -32.81
CA SER A 95 -15.66 12.93 -31.99
C SER A 95 -15.84 14.00 -30.91
N ASN A 96 -16.72 14.97 -31.16
CA ASN A 96 -17.08 16.02 -30.19
C ASN A 96 -17.89 15.45 -29.01
N VAL A 97 -17.19 14.97 -27.97
CA VAL A 97 -17.74 14.66 -26.65
C VAL A 97 -17.09 15.60 -25.63
N ALA A 98 -17.90 16.33 -24.85
CA ALA A 98 -17.40 17.31 -23.89
C ALA A 98 -16.97 16.63 -22.57
N PHE A 99 -15.66 16.42 -22.41
CA PHE A 99 -15.07 15.84 -21.20
C PHE A 99 -15.06 16.84 -20.02
N TYR A 100 -16.06 16.72 -19.14
CA TYR A 100 -16.05 17.37 -17.83
C TYR A 100 -14.98 16.74 -16.92
N SER A 101 -14.34 17.55 -16.05
CA SER A 101 -13.25 17.13 -15.15
C SER A 101 -13.44 15.74 -14.53
N MET A 102 -12.35 14.95 -14.48
CA MET A 102 -12.32 13.76 -13.64
C MET A 102 -12.69 14.22 -12.22
N PRO A 103 -13.57 13.51 -11.51
CA PRO A 103 -13.80 13.79 -10.11
C PRO A 103 -12.53 13.40 -9.34
N SER A 104 -11.71 14.38 -8.95
CA SER A 104 -10.69 14.11 -7.94
C SER A 104 -11.43 13.69 -6.67
N MET A 105 -11.45 12.38 -6.37
CA MET A 105 -12.16 11.81 -5.21
C MET A 105 -11.66 12.48 -3.94
N HIS A 106 -12.45 13.43 -3.45
CA HIS A 106 -11.92 14.50 -2.61
C HIS A 106 -11.71 14.06 -1.16
N ILE A 107 -10.48 14.28 -0.69
CA ILE A 107 -10.33 15.09 0.52
C ILE A 107 -10.37 16.57 0.08
N SER A 108 -11.07 17.39 0.87
CA SER A 108 -11.43 18.77 0.54
C SER A 108 -10.35 19.78 0.95
N GLU A 109 -10.35 20.94 0.30
CA GLU A 109 -9.68 22.18 0.73
C GLU A 109 -10.19 23.35 -0.15
N GLN A 110 -10.69 24.44 0.45
CA GLN A 110 -10.59 25.81 -0.07
C GLN A 110 -11.17 26.81 0.94
N THR A 111 -10.44 27.91 1.15
CA THR A 111 -10.75 29.00 2.08
C THR A 111 -11.29 30.24 1.36
N ASP A 112 -12.15 30.98 2.05
CA ASP A 112 -12.65 32.31 1.65
C ASP A 112 -12.45 33.34 2.78
N TYR A 113 -12.27 34.60 2.40
CA TYR A 113 -12.16 35.75 3.30
C TYR A 113 -13.42 36.62 3.20
N MET A 114 -13.81 37.29 4.29
CA MET A 114 -14.74 38.42 4.24
C MET A 114 -14.08 39.69 4.76
N GLU A 115 -14.24 40.79 4.01
CA GLU A 115 -13.89 42.14 4.47
C GLU A 115 -14.96 42.68 5.43
N VAL A 116 -14.55 43.50 6.41
CA VAL A 116 -15.48 44.28 7.24
C VAL A 116 -15.03 45.74 7.21
N GLN A 117 -15.98 46.64 6.92
CA GLN A 117 -15.75 48.09 6.83
C GLN A 117 -15.75 48.76 8.22
N SER A 118 -15.19 49.97 8.30
CA SER A 118 -14.94 50.70 9.56
C SER A 118 -15.77 52.00 9.65
N ILE A 119 -15.49 52.86 10.66
CA ILE A 119 -16.04 54.23 10.91
C ILE A 119 -17.35 54.23 11.76
N PRO A 120 -17.52 55.08 12.82
CA PRO A 120 -16.55 55.64 13.78
C PRO A 120 -17.05 55.76 15.27
N ASN A 121 -16.20 56.34 16.13
CA ASN A 121 -16.41 56.90 17.48
C ASN A 121 -17.82 57.38 17.91
N GLN A 122 -18.12 57.28 19.24
CA GLN A 122 -18.30 58.45 20.12
C GLN A 122 -18.23 58.16 21.64
N TYR A 123 -18.11 59.22 22.45
CA TYR A 123 -17.95 59.23 23.93
C TYR A 123 -19.30 59.47 24.66
N VAL A 124 -19.37 59.27 25.99
CA VAL A 124 -19.74 60.28 27.04
C VAL A 124 -20.35 59.67 28.35
N VAL A 125 -19.58 59.76 29.45
CA VAL A 125 -19.93 60.14 30.85
C VAL A 125 -21.05 59.43 31.67
N ASP A 126 -20.61 58.59 32.62
CA ASP A 126 -20.81 58.61 34.10
C ASP A 126 -22.15 59.05 34.75
N TYR A 127 -22.60 58.32 35.78
CA TYR A 127 -22.90 58.91 37.11
C TYR A 127 -22.97 57.90 38.29
N GLY A 128 -21.87 57.78 39.05
CA GLY A 128 -21.90 58.04 40.51
C GLY A 128 -22.11 56.94 41.59
N ARG A 129 -21.13 56.91 42.52
CA ARG A 129 -21.23 56.60 44.00
C ARG A 129 -21.37 55.11 44.44
N LYS A 130 -20.75 54.65 45.55
CA LYS A 130 -19.79 55.26 46.53
C LYS A 130 -19.12 54.17 47.42
N VAL A 131 -18.01 54.53 48.10
CA VAL A 131 -17.50 53.98 49.40
C VAL A 131 -17.00 52.51 49.37
N PHE A 132 -15.82 52.11 49.87
CA PHE A 132 -14.59 52.72 50.45
C PHE A 132 -13.55 51.58 50.68
N SER A 133 -12.25 51.75 51.00
CA SER A 133 -11.31 52.90 51.05
C SER A 133 -9.87 52.41 51.38
N HIS A 134 -8.84 53.21 51.04
CA HIS A 134 -7.42 53.13 51.49
C HIS A 134 -6.55 51.99 50.91
N SER A 135 -5.28 52.22 50.53
CA SER A 135 -4.52 53.50 50.40
C SER A 135 -3.41 53.43 49.35
N CYS A 136 -3.09 54.58 48.76
CA CYS A 136 -2.26 54.76 47.56
C CYS A 136 -0.75 54.53 47.75
N LEU A 137 -0.03 54.35 46.63
CA LEU A 137 0.95 55.34 46.17
C LEU A 137 1.26 55.19 44.67
N GLU A 138 1.15 56.30 43.94
CA GLU A 138 1.67 56.52 42.57
C GLU A 138 2.98 57.34 42.70
N PRO A 139 3.86 57.53 41.67
CA PRO A 139 3.62 58.65 40.74
C PRO A 139 4.36 58.65 39.36
N ILE A 140 4.04 59.68 38.55
CA ILE A 140 4.77 60.28 37.40
C ILE A 140 4.71 59.56 36.05
N ALA A 141 4.32 60.33 35.03
CA ALA A 141 4.44 60.00 33.60
C ALA A 141 5.47 60.88 32.88
N SER A 142 6.08 60.35 31.82
CA SER A 142 6.77 61.12 30.77
C SER A 142 6.61 60.39 29.43
N GLY A 143 6.41 61.15 28.35
CA GLY A 143 6.05 60.59 27.03
C GLY A 143 7.15 60.71 25.99
N GLY A 144 7.04 59.90 24.93
CA GLY A 144 7.89 59.99 23.74
C GLY A 144 7.54 58.92 22.70
N SER A 145 7.33 59.35 21.45
CA SER A 145 7.34 58.47 20.27
C SER A 145 8.48 58.95 19.36
N PRO A 146 9.21 58.03 18.72
CA PRO A 146 8.85 57.68 17.34
C PRO A 146 8.83 56.16 17.10
N GLY A 147 8.16 55.74 16.02
CA GLY A 147 7.97 54.33 15.66
C GLY A 147 8.94 53.80 14.60
N THR A 148 9.02 52.46 14.51
CA THR A 148 9.76 51.71 13.48
C THR A 148 8.91 50.54 12.98
N PHE A 149 9.13 50.10 11.74
CA PHE A 149 8.38 49.02 11.07
C PHE A 149 8.46 47.68 11.81
N ALA A 150 7.36 46.91 11.78
CA ALA A 150 7.28 45.57 12.36
C ALA A 150 6.89 44.53 11.29
N ASN A 151 7.72 43.49 11.10
CA ASN A 151 7.38 42.34 10.26
C ASN A 151 6.38 41.41 10.98
N LYS A 152 5.27 41.08 10.31
CA LYS A 152 4.36 40.01 10.74
C LYS A 152 4.89 38.64 10.29
N ASP A 153 5.87 38.11 11.01
CA ASP A 153 6.25 36.67 11.00
C ASP A 153 7.01 36.27 12.29
N LEU A 154 6.88 37.07 13.37
CA LEU A 154 7.59 36.88 14.64
C LEU A 154 6.60 36.69 15.80
N PHE A 155 6.73 35.57 16.53
CA PHE A 155 6.11 35.33 17.83
C PHE A 155 7.17 35.37 18.96
N PRO A 156 7.57 36.56 19.46
CA PRO A 156 8.29 36.66 20.72
C PRO A 156 7.28 36.59 21.88
N PHE A 157 7.46 35.65 22.81
CA PHE A 157 6.71 35.62 24.07
C PHE A 157 7.52 36.27 25.20
N PRO A 158 7.24 37.52 25.60
CA PRO A 158 7.64 38.01 26.90
C PRO A 158 6.71 37.41 27.97
N HIS A 159 7.27 36.88 29.05
CA HIS A 159 6.48 36.53 30.24
C HIS A 159 5.93 37.82 30.87
N VAL A 160 4.62 37.98 30.84
CA VAL A 160 3.86 38.94 31.66
C VAL A 160 2.84 38.12 32.44
N GLU A 161 2.79 38.29 33.76
CA GLU A 161 1.86 37.55 34.62
C GLU A 161 0.44 38.10 34.48
N GLY A 162 -0.36 37.47 33.62
CA GLY A 162 -1.77 37.80 33.41
C GLY A 162 -2.42 36.90 32.37
N TYR A 163 -3.26 35.96 32.81
CA TYR A 163 -4.09 35.06 32.00
C TYR A 163 -3.37 34.37 30.82
N GLN A 164 -2.73 33.23 31.10
CA GLN A 164 -2.28 32.33 30.03
C GLN A 164 -3.47 31.90 29.16
N LYS A 165 -3.35 32.12 27.85
CA LYS A 165 -4.33 31.67 26.86
C LYS A 165 -4.20 30.16 26.66
N LYS A 166 -5.10 29.36 27.23
CA LYS A 166 -5.25 27.95 26.87
C LYS A 166 -5.62 27.83 25.38
N TYR A 167 -4.97 26.91 24.67
CA TYR A 167 -5.19 26.64 23.25
C TYR A 167 -6.12 25.44 23.01
N PHE A 168 -6.31 24.62 24.03
CA PHE A 168 -7.02 23.35 24.01
C PHE A 168 -7.80 23.16 25.30
N ASP A 169 -8.85 22.35 25.25
CA ASP A 169 -9.60 21.95 26.43
C ASP A 169 -8.81 20.91 27.27
N PRO A 170 -9.04 20.84 28.60
CA PRO A 170 -8.60 19.71 29.40
C PRO A 170 -9.28 18.43 28.90
N TYR A 171 -8.58 17.30 29.02
CA TYR A 171 -9.21 16.00 28.73
C TYR A 171 -10.25 15.65 29.80
N TRP A 172 -11.25 14.87 29.40
CA TRP A 172 -12.20 14.26 30.34
C TRP A 172 -11.51 13.22 31.22
N SER A 173 -12.02 13.02 32.44
CA SER A 173 -11.52 11.94 33.31
C SER A 173 -11.93 10.57 32.78
N THR A 174 -11.23 9.53 33.23
CA THR A 174 -11.47 8.12 32.88
C THR A 174 -12.92 7.71 33.12
N GLU A 175 -13.52 8.18 34.22
CA GLU A 175 -14.89 7.83 34.61
C GLU A 175 -15.91 8.49 33.68
N ALA A 176 -15.69 9.76 33.33
CA ALA A 176 -16.54 10.52 32.40
C ALA A 176 -16.44 9.99 30.96
N VAL A 177 -15.25 9.50 30.55
CA VAL A 177 -15.05 8.80 29.29
C VAL A 177 -15.82 7.48 29.28
N ASP A 178 -15.65 6.64 30.29
CA ASP A 178 -16.33 5.35 30.40
C ASP A 178 -17.87 5.49 30.44
N GLU A 179 -18.38 6.48 31.18
CA GLU A 179 -19.82 6.77 31.25
C GLU A 179 -20.36 7.22 29.88
N ALA A 180 -19.66 8.12 29.19
CA ALA A 180 -20.08 8.61 27.86
C ALA A 180 -19.98 7.54 26.77
N LEU A 181 -18.98 6.65 26.84
CA LEU A 181 -18.87 5.48 25.95
C LEU A 181 -20.02 4.50 26.19
N LYS A 182 -20.35 4.18 27.46
CA LYS A 182 -21.46 3.26 27.80
C LYS A 182 -22.81 3.78 27.32
N LYS A 183 -23.08 5.08 27.47
CA LYS A 183 -24.32 5.74 26.99
C LYS A 183 -24.38 5.95 25.47
N GLY A 184 -23.24 5.90 24.78
CA GLY A 184 -23.13 6.29 23.37
C GLY A 184 -23.23 7.81 23.14
N ASP A 185 -22.82 8.63 24.11
CA ASP A 185 -22.66 10.09 24.01
C ASP A 185 -21.31 10.50 23.37
N ALA A 186 -20.35 9.57 23.36
CA ALA A 186 -19.04 9.69 22.72
C ALA A 186 -18.61 8.32 22.16
N PHE A 187 -17.64 8.32 21.25
CA PHE A 187 -17.23 7.13 20.51
C PHE A 187 -15.70 6.98 20.47
N LYS A 188 -15.22 5.74 20.54
CA LYS A 188 -13.81 5.39 20.31
C LYS A 188 -13.53 5.37 18.81
N ALA A 189 -12.44 6.01 18.37
CA ALA A 189 -12.13 6.20 16.96
C ALA A 189 -10.62 6.23 16.68
N VAL A 190 -10.21 5.87 15.47
CA VAL A 190 -8.83 6.08 14.99
C VAL A 190 -8.71 7.46 14.35
N PHE A 191 -7.81 8.30 14.87
CA PHE A 191 -7.58 9.67 14.42
C PHE A 191 -6.60 9.74 13.25
N ARG A 192 -7.00 10.38 12.13
CA ARG A 192 -6.19 10.50 10.91
C ARG A 192 -6.13 11.94 10.40
N VAL A 193 -4.95 12.54 10.34
CA VAL A 193 -4.71 13.93 9.93
C VAL A 193 -4.66 14.04 8.41
N ASN A 194 -5.26 15.09 7.86
CA ASN A 194 -5.12 15.46 6.44
C ASN A 194 -3.70 15.98 6.18
N ALA A 195 -2.92 15.28 5.34
CA ALA A 195 -1.53 15.61 5.05
C ALA A 195 -1.36 16.92 4.24
N TYR A 196 -2.40 17.40 3.56
CA TYR A 196 -2.38 18.66 2.81
C TYR A 196 -2.78 19.85 3.67
N ASN A 197 -3.77 19.68 4.55
CA ASN A 197 -4.14 20.67 5.56
C ASN A 197 -4.29 20.01 6.93
N ARG A 198 -3.25 20.14 7.75
CA ARG A 198 -3.22 19.64 9.13
C ARG A 198 -4.36 20.16 10.02
N LEU A 199 -5.03 21.27 9.67
CA LEU A 199 -6.20 21.76 10.41
C LEU A 199 -7.43 20.87 10.24
N GLU A 200 -7.49 20.00 9.22
CA GLU A 200 -8.48 18.94 9.10
C GLU A 200 -7.93 17.60 9.62
N ALA A 201 -8.74 16.88 10.37
CA ALA A 201 -8.53 15.46 10.70
C ALA A 201 -9.84 14.69 10.60
N TYR A 202 -9.73 13.36 10.50
CA TYR A 202 -10.82 12.44 10.23
C TYR A 202 -10.79 11.28 11.22
N CYS A 203 -11.87 11.11 11.98
CA CYS A 203 -12.03 10.03 12.94
C CYS A 203 -12.79 8.86 12.30
N LYS A 204 -12.13 7.71 12.16
CA LYS A 204 -12.80 6.44 11.83
C LYS A 204 -13.39 5.86 13.11
N ILE A 205 -14.69 6.01 13.32
CA ILE A 205 -15.45 5.29 14.33
C ILE A 205 -15.82 3.92 13.75
N ASP A 206 -15.67 2.85 14.53
CA ASP A 206 -16.01 1.51 14.05
C ASP A 206 -17.53 1.33 13.86
N GLY A 207 -17.92 0.55 12.85
CA GLY A 207 -19.32 0.40 12.44
C GLY A 207 -19.97 1.62 11.76
N LEU A 208 -19.30 2.78 11.61
CA LEU A 208 -19.85 3.92 10.86
C LEU A 208 -19.39 3.95 9.38
N PRO A 209 -20.30 4.23 8.42
CA PRO A 209 -19.98 4.23 6.99
C PRO A 209 -19.29 5.51 6.49
N THR A 210 -19.06 6.52 7.33
CA THR A 210 -18.41 7.79 6.95
C THR A 210 -17.66 8.41 8.12
N ASP A 211 -16.39 8.73 7.88
CA ASP A 211 -15.49 9.36 8.85
C ASP A 211 -15.98 10.75 9.30
N ALA A 212 -15.97 10.98 10.61
CA ALA A 212 -16.30 12.26 11.21
C ALA A 212 -15.15 13.26 11.04
N LEU A 213 -15.47 14.51 10.67
CA LEU A 213 -14.51 15.59 10.50
C LEU A 213 -14.22 16.30 11.83
N VAL A 214 -12.94 16.48 12.14
CA VAL A 214 -12.44 17.28 13.26
C VAL A 214 -11.66 18.45 12.68
N SER A 215 -12.17 19.67 12.87
CA SER A 215 -11.65 20.87 12.20
C SER A 215 -11.10 21.90 13.19
N GLY A 216 -9.87 22.36 12.95
CA GLY A 216 -9.13 23.28 13.79
C GLY A 216 -8.39 22.61 14.95
N ILE A 217 -7.22 23.15 15.33
CA ILE A 217 -6.34 22.54 16.34
C ILE A 217 -7.03 22.31 17.69
N ALA A 218 -7.92 23.22 18.13
CA ALA A 218 -8.62 23.09 19.39
C ALA A 218 -9.52 21.83 19.43
N ALA A 219 -10.27 21.56 18.36
CA ALA A 219 -11.13 20.38 18.27
C ALA A 219 -10.32 19.07 18.11
N GLN A 220 -9.11 19.13 17.54
CA GLN A 220 -8.16 18.02 17.49
C GLN A 220 -7.53 17.69 18.85
N ASN A 221 -7.56 18.63 19.80
CA ASN A 221 -7.18 18.47 21.20
C ASN A 221 -5.91 17.62 21.44
N ARG A 222 -4.76 18.09 20.91
CA ARG A 222 -3.41 17.48 21.06
C ARG A 222 -3.26 16.03 20.53
N ALA A 223 -4.23 15.50 19.79
CA ALA A 223 -4.11 14.22 19.08
C ALA A 223 -3.14 14.30 17.88
N VAL A 224 -2.57 13.16 17.50
CA VAL A 224 -1.68 12.97 16.35
C VAL A 224 -2.06 11.73 15.55
N GLU A 225 -1.49 11.60 14.35
CA GLU A 225 -1.76 10.52 13.40
C GLU A 225 -1.66 9.12 14.04
N GLY A 226 -2.76 8.37 13.98
CA GLY A 226 -2.88 7.02 14.50
C GLY A 226 -3.27 6.91 15.98
N ASP A 227 -3.48 8.03 16.70
CA ASP A 227 -3.99 7.95 18.07
C ASP A 227 -5.39 7.32 18.08
N ILE A 228 -5.68 6.52 19.10
CA ILE A 228 -7.02 6.03 19.36
C ILE A 228 -7.67 7.00 20.35
N VAL A 229 -8.64 7.75 19.86
CA VAL A 229 -9.24 8.92 20.53
C VAL A 229 -10.69 8.66 20.91
N VAL A 230 -11.17 9.42 21.89
CA VAL A 230 -12.59 9.52 22.22
C VAL A 230 -13.12 10.81 21.61
N ILE A 231 -14.02 10.68 20.64
CA ILE A 231 -14.65 11.80 19.92
C ILE A 231 -16.09 11.98 20.41
N LYS A 232 -16.44 13.23 20.75
CA LYS A 232 -17.83 13.65 20.88
C LYS A 232 -18.31 14.20 19.54
N ILE A 233 -19.35 13.57 18.98
CA ILE A 233 -19.99 14.01 17.73
C ILE A 233 -20.90 15.21 18.02
N ASP A 234 -20.88 16.19 17.13
CA ASP A 234 -21.71 17.38 17.19
C ASP A 234 -23.14 17.12 16.69
N PRO A 235 -24.14 17.94 17.09
CA PRO A 235 -25.49 17.86 16.52
C PRO A 235 -25.50 18.14 15.01
N LEU A 236 -26.49 17.55 14.32
CA LEU A 236 -26.72 17.64 12.87
C LEU A 236 -26.77 19.08 12.31
N SER A 237 -27.05 20.08 13.13
CA SER A 237 -26.99 21.50 12.79
C SER A 237 -25.58 21.98 12.41
N LEU A 238 -24.53 21.42 13.04
CA LEU A 238 -23.13 21.80 12.82
C LEU A 238 -22.43 20.95 11.73
N TRP A 239 -23.05 19.85 11.30
CA TRP A 239 -22.51 18.94 10.28
C TRP A 239 -22.28 19.65 8.94
N THR A 240 -21.06 19.57 8.43
CA THR A 240 -20.63 20.27 7.21
C THR A 240 -21.21 19.64 5.94
N ARG A 241 -21.52 20.46 4.92
CA ARG A 241 -21.97 19.96 3.61
C ARG A 241 -20.79 19.38 2.83
N MET A 242 -20.94 18.17 2.31
CA MET A 242 -19.96 17.56 1.41
C MET A 242 -20.04 18.20 0.02
N LYS A 243 -18.95 18.85 -0.40
CA LYS A 243 -18.77 19.37 -1.77
C LYS A 243 -18.81 18.20 -2.77
N GLY A 244 -19.45 18.39 -3.92
CA GLY A 244 -19.71 17.35 -4.93
C GLY A 244 -21.17 16.85 -4.98
N SER A 245 -21.97 17.09 -3.94
CA SER A 245 -23.41 16.76 -3.93
C SER A 245 -24.25 17.75 -4.75
N THR A 246 -24.22 17.63 -6.09
CA THR A 246 -25.20 18.26 -7.00
C THR A 246 -26.52 17.49 -6.97
N GLY A 247 -27.25 17.63 -5.85
CA GLY A 247 -28.62 17.15 -5.75
C GLY A 247 -29.53 17.89 -6.73
N ILE A 248 -30.43 17.16 -7.40
CA ILE A 248 -31.44 17.73 -8.30
C ILE A 248 -32.43 18.54 -7.44
N SER A 249 -32.33 19.87 -7.49
CA SER A 249 -33.24 20.76 -6.77
C SER A 249 -34.54 20.94 -7.54
N ASN A 250 -35.63 20.34 -7.08
CA ASN A 250 -36.97 20.72 -7.55
C ASN A 250 -37.28 22.16 -7.12
N ASN A 251 -37.67 23.00 -8.07
CA ASN A 251 -37.85 24.43 -7.87
C ASN A 251 -39.04 24.76 -6.95
N TYR A 252 -38.78 25.45 -5.84
CA TYR A 252 -39.69 26.42 -5.23
C TYR A 252 -38.88 27.62 -4.69
N PRO A 253 -39.34 28.87 -4.87
CA PRO A 253 -38.61 30.05 -4.40
C PRO A 253 -38.80 30.26 -2.89
N PRO A 254 -37.79 30.81 -2.17
CA PRO A 254 -37.98 31.26 -0.81
C PRO A 254 -38.83 32.53 -0.77
N VAL A 255 -39.59 32.69 0.32
CA VAL A 255 -40.21 33.97 0.70
C VAL A 255 -39.39 34.54 1.85
N GLU A 256 -38.93 35.77 1.70
CA GLU A 256 -38.31 36.53 2.79
C GLU A 256 -39.40 37.01 3.76
N ASP A 257 -39.18 36.92 5.07
CA ASP A 257 -39.14 38.16 5.87
C ASP A 257 -38.43 38.03 7.23
N CYS A 258 -38.07 39.21 7.73
CA CYS A 258 -37.26 39.61 8.87
C CYS A 258 -37.23 38.82 10.19
N ASN A 259 -36.01 38.73 10.73
CA ASN A 259 -35.58 39.12 12.09
C ASN A 259 -36.52 38.91 13.29
N LEU A 260 -35.99 38.24 14.33
CA LEU A 260 -35.40 38.97 15.47
C LEU A 260 -34.55 38.06 16.36
N LEU A 261 -33.53 38.65 16.99
CA LEU A 261 -32.82 38.06 18.13
C LEU A 261 -33.66 38.28 19.39
N LEU A 262 -33.65 37.31 20.31
CA LEU A 262 -33.14 37.56 21.66
C LEU A 262 -32.90 36.24 22.41
N GLU A 263 -31.82 36.23 23.18
CA GLU A 263 -31.66 35.36 24.35
C GLU A 263 -32.64 35.84 25.44
N ASP A 264 -33.11 34.96 26.32
CA ASP A 264 -32.60 34.99 27.71
C ASP A 264 -32.95 33.72 28.50
N SER A 265 -32.36 33.66 29.68
CA SER A 265 -32.36 32.63 30.70
C SER A 265 -33.61 32.59 31.57
N GLU A 266 -33.83 31.46 32.25
CA GLU A 266 -34.91 31.29 33.23
C GLU A 266 -34.60 32.02 34.55
N ILE A 267 -35.63 32.57 35.20
CA ILE A 267 -35.96 32.26 36.62
C ILE A 267 -37.35 32.81 36.98
N SER A 268 -38.01 32.16 37.94
CA SER A 268 -39.42 32.34 38.30
C SER A 268 -39.71 33.43 39.35
N SER A 269 -40.91 34.04 39.31
CA SER A 269 -41.92 33.92 40.39
C SER A 269 -43.21 34.75 40.19
N ASP A 270 -44.33 34.18 40.64
CA ASP A 270 -45.65 34.75 41.03
C ASP A 270 -46.00 36.23 40.66
N SER A 271 -47.16 36.53 40.06
CA SER A 271 -48.46 36.32 40.73
C SER A 271 -49.70 36.70 39.88
N CYS A 272 -50.87 36.21 40.33
CA CYS A 272 -52.19 36.27 39.69
C CYS A 272 -52.81 37.67 39.41
N LYS A 273 -53.60 37.81 38.31
CA LYS A 273 -55.08 38.06 38.36
C LYS A 273 -55.79 38.31 36.99
N GLY A 274 -56.76 37.44 36.66
CA GLY A 274 -57.96 37.75 35.83
C GLY A 274 -57.77 37.91 34.31
N LYS A 275 -58.83 38.06 33.48
CA LYS A 275 -60.27 37.71 33.64
C LYS A 275 -61.01 37.86 32.27
N GLY A 276 -61.84 36.88 31.86
CA GLY A 276 -62.67 36.91 30.63
C GLY A 276 -62.06 36.09 29.47
N LYS A 277 -62.68 35.11 28.78
CA LYS A 277 -64.07 34.60 28.60
C LYS A 277 -64.82 35.15 27.36
N VAL A 278 -65.61 34.26 26.71
CA VAL A 278 -66.46 34.41 25.50
C VAL A 278 -65.62 34.26 24.22
N ASP A 279 -65.64 33.15 23.46
CA ASP A 279 -66.70 32.26 22.90
C ASP A 279 -67.35 32.80 21.61
N ALA A 280 -67.15 32.13 20.46
CA ALA A 280 -68.16 31.95 19.39
C ALA A 280 -67.72 31.01 18.23
N GLU A 281 -68.58 30.02 17.98
CA GLU A 281 -68.89 29.29 16.73
C GLU A 281 -68.92 30.13 15.42
N CYS A 282 -69.08 29.61 14.19
CA CYS A 282 -68.94 28.32 13.46
C CYS A 282 -69.63 28.51 12.06
N LYS A 283 -69.68 27.47 11.20
CA LYS A 283 -70.57 27.27 10.02
C LYS A 283 -70.24 28.03 8.71
N HIS A 284 -70.53 27.52 7.50
CA HIS A 284 -70.62 26.13 6.95
C HIS A 284 -70.87 26.19 5.40
N ALA A 285 -71.04 25.02 4.74
CA ALA A 285 -71.47 24.75 3.33
C ALA A 285 -70.34 24.49 2.30
N HIS A 286 -70.15 23.30 1.70
CA HIS A 286 -70.97 22.48 0.75
C HIS A 286 -70.57 22.74 -0.74
N HIS A 287 -70.59 21.78 -1.70
CA HIS A 287 -71.39 20.54 -1.80
C HIS A 287 -70.81 19.48 -2.79
N ARG A 288 -70.93 18.16 -2.47
CA ARG A 288 -71.35 17.00 -3.33
C ARG A 288 -70.53 16.57 -4.59
N SER A 289 -70.46 15.30 -5.04
CA SER A 289 -71.17 14.01 -4.71
C SER A 289 -70.27 12.75 -4.85
N CYS A 290 -70.76 11.58 -4.41
CA CYS A 290 -70.08 10.24 -4.41
C CYS A 290 -70.76 9.25 -5.42
N PRO A 291 -70.65 7.87 -5.42
CA PRO A 291 -70.64 6.93 -4.28
C PRO A 291 -69.76 5.62 -4.33
N PHE A 292 -69.86 4.90 -3.19
CA PHE A 292 -69.42 3.56 -2.70
C PHE A 292 -70.01 2.32 -3.47
N PRO A 293 -69.92 1.00 -3.07
CA PRO A 293 -69.66 0.39 -1.72
C PRO A 293 -68.90 -0.97 -1.65
N GLU A 294 -68.85 -1.78 -0.57
CA GLU A 294 -68.52 -1.64 0.90
C GLU A 294 -68.42 -3.04 1.57
N LYS A 295 -67.58 -3.23 2.62
CA LYS A 295 -67.64 -4.20 3.76
C LYS A 295 -66.32 -4.12 4.57
N GLY A 296 -66.24 -3.89 5.90
CA GLY A 296 -67.21 -3.90 7.01
C GLY A 296 -67.01 -5.13 7.91
N PHE A 297 -67.02 -5.13 9.26
CA PHE A 297 -67.36 -4.18 10.36
C PHE A 297 -66.68 -4.67 11.68
N CYS A 298 -66.57 -4.02 12.86
CA CYS A 298 -67.02 -2.71 13.41
C CYS A 298 -66.14 -2.24 14.63
N TYR A 299 -66.64 -1.26 15.41
CA TYR A 299 -66.15 -0.75 16.73
C TYR A 299 -66.45 -1.73 17.90
N GLY A 300 -65.96 -1.57 19.15
CA GLY A 300 -65.00 -0.59 19.73
C GLY A 300 -65.06 -0.52 21.29
N ASP A 301 -64.23 0.35 21.88
CA ASP A 301 -64.21 0.93 23.25
C ASP A 301 -64.11 0.09 24.56
N SER A 302 -63.02 0.37 25.30
CA SER A 302 -62.97 0.70 26.75
C SER A 302 -62.90 -0.35 27.88
N THR A 303 -62.18 0.07 28.94
CA THR A 303 -62.31 -0.26 30.39
C THR A 303 -61.33 -1.26 31.04
N PHE A 304 -60.91 -0.87 32.25
CA PHE A 304 -59.92 -1.44 33.19
C PHE A 304 -60.41 -2.67 34.00
N THR A 305 -59.47 -3.31 34.73
CA THR A 305 -59.66 -4.19 35.91
C THR A 305 -60.42 -5.52 35.72
N GLY A 306 -60.19 -6.58 36.51
CA GLY A 306 -59.18 -6.81 37.56
C GLY A 306 -59.52 -8.01 38.46
N GLU A 307 -58.49 -8.62 39.08
CA GLU A 307 -58.48 -9.48 40.30
C GLU A 307 -59.57 -10.56 40.55
N ALA A 308 -59.16 -11.84 40.75
CA ALA A 308 -58.99 -12.44 42.11
C ALA A 308 -59.13 -14.00 42.19
N VAL A 309 -58.00 -14.68 42.42
CA VAL A 309 -57.71 -15.72 43.45
C VAL A 309 -58.86 -16.59 44.05
N HIS A 310 -58.83 -17.93 43.88
CA HIS A 310 -58.46 -18.88 44.97
C HIS A 310 -58.45 -20.40 44.62
N LEU A 311 -57.35 -21.07 45.00
CA LEU A 311 -57.15 -22.47 45.48
C LEU A 311 -57.54 -23.74 44.69
N ASP A 312 -56.61 -24.71 44.80
CA ASP A 312 -56.57 -26.14 44.43
C ASP A 312 -57.62 -27.03 45.17
N PRO A 313 -57.74 -28.37 44.96
CA PRO A 313 -56.81 -29.31 44.29
C PRO A 313 -57.41 -30.47 43.44
N ILE A 314 -56.52 -31.37 42.95
CA ILE A 314 -56.62 -32.86 42.80
C ILE A 314 -56.01 -33.35 41.46
N GLY A 315 -55.08 -34.33 41.54
CA GLY A 315 -54.60 -35.15 40.40
C GLY A 315 -55.17 -36.58 40.45
N PRO A 316 -54.85 -37.48 39.49
CA PRO A 316 -53.62 -38.29 39.66
C PRO A 316 -52.93 -38.90 38.39
N ALA A 317 -51.66 -39.32 38.55
CA ALA A 317 -50.96 -40.46 37.89
C ALA A 317 -50.72 -40.46 36.35
N SER A 318 -49.74 -41.16 35.73
CA SER A 318 -48.43 -41.81 36.06
C SER A 318 -47.89 -42.45 34.75
N CYS A 319 -46.61 -42.76 34.43
CA CYS A 319 -45.29 -42.93 35.09
C CYS A 319 -44.20 -42.27 34.17
N ASN A 320 -42.91 -42.05 34.48
CA ASN A 320 -41.86 -42.68 35.33
C ASN A 320 -41.04 -43.84 34.72
N LEU A 321 -39.74 -43.57 34.42
CA LEU A 321 -38.49 -44.35 34.57
C LEU A 321 -37.48 -43.97 33.44
N VAL A 322 -36.15 -43.83 33.64
CA VAL A 322 -35.33 -43.62 34.86
C VAL A 322 -33.94 -43.04 34.47
N ASP A 323 -33.34 -42.25 35.36
CA ASP A 323 -31.97 -41.65 35.29
C ASP A 323 -30.93 -42.62 35.92
N PRO A 324 -29.56 -42.54 35.77
CA PRO A 324 -28.75 -41.35 36.12
C PRO A 324 -27.39 -41.11 35.39
N TYR A 325 -26.75 -39.98 35.79
CA TYR A 325 -25.30 -39.63 35.80
C TYR A 325 -24.79 -38.57 34.79
N LEU A 326 -24.85 -37.28 35.17
CA LEU A 326 -23.67 -36.58 35.77
C LEU A 326 -23.94 -35.10 36.13
N ALA A 327 -23.51 -34.72 37.32
CA ALA A 327 -23.16 -33.37 37.75
C ALA A 327 -21.86 -33.50 38.58
N ALA A 328 -20.96 -32.53 38.76
CA ALA A 328 -20.84 -31.16 38.25
C ALA A 328 -19.34 -30.91 37.90
N ALA A 329 -18.82 -29.74 37.52
CA ALA A 329 -19.31 -28.35 37.53
C ALA A 329 -18.68 -27.59 36.33
N SER A 330 -18.50 -26.26 36.23
CA SER A 330 -18.42 -25.17 37.22
C SER A 330 -19.02 -23.88 36.67
N ASP A 331 -19.68 -23.12 37.54
CA ASP A 331 -20.16 -21.76 37.28
C ASP A 331 -19.63 -20.81 38.37
N LEU A 332 -19.25 -19.59 37.97
CA LEU A 332 -19.15 -18.32 38.74
C LEU A 332 -17.95 -17.45 38.28
N LEU A 333 -18.24 -16.45 37.42
CA LEU A 333 -17.75 -15.05 37.47
C LEU A 333 -17.95 -14.30 36.12
N HIS A 334 -19.18 -14.24 35.58
CA HIS A 334 -19.52 -13.31 34.48
C HIS A 334 -21.00 -12.94 34.47
N ALA A 335 -21.39 -11.91 35.25
CA ALA A 335 -22.79 -11.44 35.32
C ALA A 335 -22.89 -9.96 35.72
N ASP A 336 -22.33 -9.04 34.91
CA ASP A 336 -22.59 -7.59 35.05
C ASP A 336 -22.32 -6.73 33.79
N PHE A 337 -21.85 -7.31 32.66
CA PHE A 337 -21.38 -6.54 31.49
C PHE A 337 -22.43 -6.27 30.39
N CYS A 338 -23.57 -6.96 30.39
CA CYS A 338 -24.44 -7.04 29.19
C CYS A 338 -25.40 -5.86 28.95
N SER A 339 -25.46 -4.86 29.82
CA SER A 339 -26.40 -3.72 29.68
C SER A 339 -25.90 -2.67 28.68
N GLY A 340 -24.69 -2.14 28.87
CA GLY A 340 -24.17 -0.99 28.11
C GLY A 340 -23.92 -1.24 26.62
N GLN A 341 -23.60 -2.47 26.20
CA GLN A 341 -23.38 -2.77 24.77
C GLN A 341 -24.63 -2.57 23.92
N ASN A 342 -25.83 -2.74 24.49
CA ASN A 342 -27.09 -2.48 23.77
C ASN A 342 -27.32 -0.98 23.53
N GLU A 343 -26.92 -0.11 24.48
CA GLU A 343 -27.08 1.34 24.35
C GLU A 343 -26.12 1.92 23.29
N LEU A 344 -24.85 1.51 23.31
CA LEU A 344 -23.86 1.91 22.29
C LEU A 344 -24.23 1.42 20.88
N ASN A 345 -24.68 0.17 20.73
CA ASN A 345 -25.15 -0.35 19.44
C ASN A 345 -26.39 0.41 18.94
N THR A 346 -27.30 0.78 19.84
CA THR A 346 -28.45 1.64 19.50
C THR A 346 -27.99 3.05 19.09
N ALA A 347 -26.97 3.62 19.74
CA ALA A 347 -26.41 4.92 19.39
C ALA A 347 -25.74 4.94 18.00
N LEU A 348 -24.94 3.90 17.68
CA LEU A 348 -24.37 3.69 16.35
C LEU A 348 -25.49 3.55 15.30
N GLY A 349 -26.52 2.74 15.57
CA GLY A 349 -27.69 2.60 14.69
C GLY A 349 -28.39 3.93 14.40
N ARG A 350 -28.60 4.77 15.42
CA ARG A 350 -29.14 6.14 15.26
C ARG A 350 -28.24 7.01 14.38
N MET A 351 -26.92 6.97 14.54
CA MET A 351 -25.99 7.73 13.69
C MET A 351 -25.95 7.23 12.25
N CYS A 352 -25.96 5.92 12.01
CA CYS A 352 -26.05 5.34 10.67
C CYS A 352 -27.35 5.76 9.97
N ALA A 353 -28.49 5.78 10.67
CA ALA A 353 -29.75 6.27 10.14
C ALA A 353 -29.70 7.78 9.79
N LEU A 354 -29.07 8.60 10.63
CA LEU A 354 -28.87 10.05 10.36
C LEU A 354 -27.96 10.29 9.14
N ILE A 355 -26.83 9.60 9.05
CA ILE A 355 -25.90 9.69 7.90
C ILE A 355 -26.62 9.27 6.60
N SER A 356 -27.41 8.19 6.66
CA SER A 356 -28.20 7.70 5.51
C SER A 356 -29.33 8.65 5.10
N SER A 357 -29.90 9.38 6.07
CA SER A 357 -30.96 10.38 5.83
C SER A 357 -30.42 11.70 5.27
N PHE A 358 -29.16 12.02 5.55
CA PHE A 358 -28.50 13.27 5.12
C PHE A 358 -27.18 13.00 4.37
N PRO A 359 -27.19 12.27 3.23
CA PRO A 359 -25.98 11.84 2.52
C PRO A 359 -25.17 13.00 1.90
N SER A 360 -25.69 14.24 1.94
CA SER A 360 -24.95 15.45 1.56
C SER A 360 -24.24 16.13 2.74
N LYS A 361 -24.36 15.62 3.97
CA LYS A 361 -23.71 16.14 5.19
C LYS A 361 -22.70 15.13 5.74
N ARG A 362 -21.61 15.64 6.34
CA ARG A 362 -20.61 14.85 7.07
C ARG A 362 -20.73 15.12 8.58
N PRO A 363 -20.70 14.09 9.44
CA PRO A 363 -20.58 14.29 10.88
C PRO A 363 -19.36 15.13 11.23
N THR A 364 -19.51 16.09 12.15
CA THR A 364 -18.37 16.76 12.81
C THR A 364 -18.25 16.33 14.26
N GLY A 365 -17.09 16.56 14.86
CA GLY A 365 -16.91 16.36 16.29
C GLY A 365 -15.58 16.91 16.82
N ARG A 366 -15.35 16.70 18.11
CA ARG A 366 -14.14 17.13 18.83
C ARG A 366 -13.61 16.04 19.74
N ILE A 367 -12.30 16.02 19.93
CA ILE A 367 -11.59 15.06 20.77
C ILE A 367 -11.69 15.48 22.24
N VAL A 368 -12.21 14.58 23.07
CA VAL A 368 -12.40 14.80 24.51
C VAL A 368 -11.40 14.05 25.38
N ALA A 369 -10.81 12.98 24.86
CA ALA A 369 -9.68 12.25 25.46
C ALA A 369 -8.89 11.49 24.39
N ILE A 370 -7.62 11.16 24.69
CA ILE A 370 -6.87 10.12 23.98
C ILE A 370 -6.97 8.84 24.82
N SER A 371 -7.47 7.76 24.22
CA SER A 371 -7.61 6.46 24.88
C SER A 371 -6.31 5.68 24.84
N GLU A 372 -5.65 5.63 23.68
CA GLU A 372 -4.37 4.95 23.46
C GLU A 372 -3.49 5.81 22.55
N MET A 373 -2.21 5.93 22.90
CA MET A 373 -1.26 6.78 22.19
C MET A 373 -0.63 6.04 21.00
N SER A 374 -0.59 6.72 19.85
CA SER A 374 0.03 6.22 18.62
C SER A 374 1.53 5.94 18.81
N PRO A 375 2.05 4.75 18.44
CA PRO A 375 3.49 4.49 18.36
C PRO A 375 4.24 5.48 17.47
N ARG A 376 3.55 6.16 16.53
CA ARG A 376 4.15 7.22 15.70
C ARG A 376 4.60 8.45 16.51
N ARG A 377 4.19 8.59 17.77
CA ARG A 377 4.72 9.61 18.71
C ARG A 377 6.20 9.42 19.03
N ASP A 378 6.69 8.17 18.95
CA ASP A 378 8.09 7.81 19.25
C ASP A 378 8.98 7.73 18.00
N ALA A 379 8.36 7.77 16.82
CA ALA A 379 8.97 7.51 15.50
C ALA A 379 8.97 8.76 14.59
N VAL A 380 9.17 9.96 15.17
CA VAL A 380 9.19 11.22 14.40
C VAL A 380 10.58 11.42 13.79
N VAL A 381 10.64 11.83 12.52
CA VAL A 381 11.86 12.37 11.90
C VAL A 381 11.63 13.82 11.49
N GLY A 382 12.69 14.62 11.44
CA GLY A 382 12.63 16.00 10.97
C GLY A 382 14.01 16.68 10.93
N TYR A 383 13.97 17.99 10.67
CA TYR A 383 15.13 18.88 10.58
C TYR A 383 15.08 19.94 11.70
N LEU A 384 16.23 20.25 12.30
CA LEU A 384 16.36 21.30 13.32
C LEU A 384 16.59 22.66 12.66
N ASN A 385 15.78 23.67 12.98
CA ASN A 385 15.94 25.03 12.47
C ASN A 385 17.03 25.79 13.26
N VAL A 386 18.29 25.53 12.92
CA VAL A 386 19.48 26.03 13.61
C VAL A 386 19.77 27.49 13.27
N LYS A 387 19.57 27.93 12.02
CA LYS A 387 19.84 29.32 11.60
C LYS A 387 18.97 30.33 12.34
N GLN A 388 17.68 30.04 12.55
CA GLN A 388 16.81 30.90 13.35
C GLN A 388 17.26 30.95 14.82
N TRP A 389 17.65 29.80 15.39
CA TRP A 389 18.13 29.75 16.78
C TRP A 389 19.46 30.49 16.99
N LEU A 390 20.45 30.29 16.13
CA LEU A 390 21.73 31.01 16.19
C LEU A 390 21.51 32.53 16.10
N SER A 391 20.64 32.98 15.19
CA SER A 391 20.27 34.38 15.05
C SER A 391 19.64 34.95 16.33
N TYR A 392 18.72 34.21 16.96
CA TYR A 392 18.09 34.60 18.23
C TYR A 392 19.10 34.64 19.39
N ARG A 393 20.00 33.66 19.46
CA ARG A 393 21.05 33.57 20.48
C ARG A 393 22.05 34.73 20.37
N GLU A 394 22.40 35.11 19.16
CA GLU A 394 23.24 36.28 18.88
C GLU A 394 22.60 37.61 19.31
N LEU A 395 21.29 37.76 19.14
CA LEU A 395 20.54 38.94 19.59
C LEU A 395 20.56 38.99 21.14
N CYS A 396 20.15 37.91 21.80
CA CYS A 396 20.18 37.82 23.27
C CYS A 396 21.59 38.03 23.85
N GLY A 397 22.63 37.54 23.17
CA GLY A 397 24.03 37.73 23.55
C GLY A 397 24.55 39.17 23.44
N LYS A 398 23.90 40.02 22.64
CA LYS A 398 24.19 41.47 22.55
C LYS A 398 23.54 42.22 23.72
N ASP A 399 22.31 41.88 24.09
CA ASP A 399 21.58 42.47 25.22
C ASP A 399 22.11 42.03 26.60
N ALA A 400 22.66 40.82 26.70
CA ALA A 400 23.22 40.24 27.93
C ALA A 400 24.36 41.07 28.57
N LYS A 401 24.93 42.05 27.87
CA LYS A 401 25.95 42.97 28.42
C LYS A 401 25.39 44.01 29.40
N ASN A 402 24.07 44.26 29.42
CA ASN A 402 23.47 45.33 30.21
C ASN A 402 22.61 44.88 31.42
N ASN A 403 22.28 43.60 31.58
CA ASN A 403 21.40 43.15 32.68
C ASN A 403 21.81 41.81 33.31
N LYS A 404 21.77 41.74 34.65
CA LYS A 404 22.08 40.53 35.44
C LYS A 404 21.00 39.44 35.42
N THR A 405 19.83 39.72 34.85
CA THR A 405 18.67 38.80 34.79
C THR A 405 18.84 37.63 33.82
N SER A 406 19.89 37.62 33.00
CA SER A 406 20.13 36.64 31.93
C SER A 406 20.41 35.21 32.42
N LEU A 407 20.84 35.02 33.66
CA LEU A 407 21.15 33.69 34.24
C LEU A 407 19.94 32.76 34.43
N LEU A 408 18.72 33.25 34.27
CA LEU A 408 17.50 32.41 34.27
C LEU A 408 17.12 31.90 32.87
N LEU A 409 17.58 32.56 31.79
CA LEU A 409 17.23 32.20 30.41
C LEU A 409 18.01 30.98 29.88
N SER A 410 19.23 30.75 30.38
CA SER A 410 20.09 29.61 29.96
C SER A 410 19.47 28.23 30.22
N ASN A 411 18.50 28.13 31.14
CA ASN A 411 17.86 26.85 31.46
C ASN A 411 16.75 26.46 30.48
N ARG A 412 16.33 27.35 29.56
CA ARG A 412 15.24 27.12 28.60
C ARG A 412 15.57 27.57 27.16
N GLU A 413 16.82 27.41 26.71
CA GLU A 413 17.13 27.50 25.26
C GLU A 413 16.42 26.37 24.49
N TYR A 414 15.67 26.71 23.45
CA TYR A 414 14.91 25.76 22.61
C TYR A 414 15.18 25.96 21.11
N ILE A 415 15.04 24.90 20.32
CA ILE A 415 15.10 24.89 18.85
C ILE A 415 13.81 24.29 18.31
N HIS A 416 13.31 24.81 17.18
CA HIS A 416 12.19 24.21 16.46
C HIS A 416 12.64 23.01 15.63
N LEU A 417 11.97 21.87 15.83
CA LEU A 417 12.00 20.72 14.92
C LEU A 417 10.87 20.87 13.90
N THR A 418 11.18 20.72 12.61
CA THR A 418 10.17 20.60 11.54
C THR A 418 10.14 19.15 11.05
N PRO A 419 9.04 18.41 11.27
CA PRO A 419 8.93 17.02 10.83
C PRO A 419 9.00 16.83 9.31
N THR A 420 9.36 15.62 8.90
CA THR A 420 9.28 15.11 7.51
C THR A 420 7.83 14.84 7.07
N ASP A 421 7.02 14.20 7.92
CA ASP A 421 5.60 13.95 7.70
C ASP A 421 4.76 15.20 8.07
N PRO A 422 4.08 15.88 7.10
CA PRO A 422 3.36 17.12 7.34
C PRO A 422 2.12 16.98 8.23
N LYS A 423 1.70 15.75 8.55
CA LYS A 423 0.65 15.49 9.54
C LYS A 423 1.05 15.92 10.96
N PHE A 424 2.35 15.92 11.26
CA PHE A 424 2.85 16.32 12.57
C PHE A 424 3.04 17.84 12.69
N PRO A 425 2.75 18.44 13.87
CA PRO A 425 3.08 19.83 14.13
C PRO A 425 4.60 20.03 14.17
N LYS A 426 5.06 21.26 13.90
CA LYS A 426 6.40 21.70 14.35
C LYS A 426 6.51 21.52 15.87
N MET A 427 7.67 21.12 16.35
CA MET A 427 7.88 20.74 17.76
C MET A 427 8.96 21.58 18.44
N MET A 428 8.93 21.63 19.77
CA MET A 428 9.86 22.39 20.61
C MET A 428 10.91 21.45 21.22
N VAL A 429 12.19 21.66 20.95
CA VAL A 429 13.27 20.83 21.48
C VAL A 429 14.16 21.64 22.42
N LEU A 430 14.23 21.26 23.70
CA LEU A 430 15.14 21.87 24.66
C LEU A 430 16.60 21.50 24.34
N VAL A 431 17.48 22.49 24.17
CA VAL A 431 18.91 22.30 23.85
C VAL A 431 19.62 21.48 24.92
N ASN A 432 19.27 21.72 26.18
CA ASN A 432 19.78 20.99 27.35
C ASN A 432 19.38 19.49 27.34
N GLY A 433 18.32 19.11 26.61
CA GLY A 433 17.86 17.72 26.47
C GLY A 433 18.38 16.98 25.23
N MET A 434 19.07 17.66 24.31
CA MET A 434 19.60 17.06 23.07
C MET A 434 20.80 16.12 23.35
N PRO A 435 21.06 15.13 22.49
CA PRO A 435 22.28 14.32 22.53
C PRO A 435 23.56 15.16 22.46
N ASP A 436 24.56 14.77 23.25
CA ASP A 436 25.84 15.48 23.40
C ASP A 436 26.58 15.71 22.07
N CYS A 437 26.46 14.78 21.11
CA CYS A 437 27.07 14.88 19.78
C CYS A 437 26.47 16.03 18.93
N ILE A 438 25.19 16.34 19.13
CA ILE A 438 24.49 17.44 18.46
C ILE A 438 24.73 18.74 19.26
N ARG A 439 24.56 18.72 20.58
CA ARG A 439 24.72 19.91 21.44
C ARG A 439 26.11 20.54 21.29
N LYS A 440 27.18 19.73 21.34
CA LYS A 440 28.58 20.19 21.19
C LYS A 440 28.95 20.68 19.79
N ARG A 441 28.06 20.56 18.80
CA ARG A 441 28.19 21.16 17.46
C ARG A 441 27.43 22.48 17.39
N LEU A 442 26.18 22.51 17.88
CA LEU A 442 25.37 23.73 18.04
C LEU A 442 26.08 24.79 18.91
N GLU A 443 26.71 24.37 20.02
CA GLU A 443 27.53 25.21 20.90
C GLU A 443 28.73 25.87 20.18
N LYS A 444 29.22 25.26 19.10
CA LYS A 444 30.32 25.77 18.26
C LYS A 444 29.84 26.61 17.07
N GLY A 445 28.53 26.81 16.92
CA GLY A 445 27.94 27.52 15.78
C GLY A 445 27.88 26.69 14.49
N ASP A 446 27.94 25.36 14.58
CA ASP A 446 27.85 24.49 13.39
C ASP A 446 26.43 24.49 12.82
N SER A 447 26.23 25.27 11.75
CA SER A 447 24.97 25.37 11.02
C SER A 447 24.69 24.17 10.09
N THR A 448 25.66 23.25 9.89
CA THR A 448 25.41 22.05 9.05
C THR A 448 24.45 21.06 9.71
N VAL A 449 24.23 21.17 11.03
CA VAL A 449 23.22 20.41 11.77
C VAL A 449 21.78 20.67 11.25
N GLU A 450 21.52 21.80 10.59
CA GLU A 450 20.22 22.07 9.95
C GLU A 450 19.95 21.17 8.74
N MET A 451 21.00 20.63 8.11
CA MET A 451 20.92 19.73 6.96
C MET A 451 20.78 18.26 7.38
N GLU A 452 20.77 17.96 8.67
CA GLU A 452 20.73 16.59 9.20
C GLU A 452 19.32 16.15 9.59
N LEU A 453 18.98 14.93 9.20
CA LEU A 453 17.79 14.23 9.67
C LEU A 453 18.02 13.78 11.12
N VAL A 454 17.12 14.16 12.01
CA VAL A 454 17.12 13.71 13.41
C VAL A 454 15.89 12.89 13.74
N ALA A 455 16.08 11.78 14.45
CA ALA A 455 15.02 11.02 15.10
C ALA A 455 14.59 11.70 16.39
N ALA A 456 13.28 11.78 16.61
CA ALA A 456 12.67 12.46 17.74
C ALA A 456 11.46 11.68 18.28
N GLN A 457 11.17 11.92 19.56
CA GLN A 457 9.99 11.45 20.28
C GLN A 457 9.21 12.66 20.81
N ILE A 458 7.88 12.64 20.68
CA ILE A 458 6.99 13.59 21.37
C ILE A 458 7.02 13.25 22.86
N ALA A 459 7.41 14.22 23.69
CA ALA A 459 7.55 14.04 25.13
C ALA A 459 6.31 14.50 25.90
N GLU A 460 5.96 15.78 25.78
CA GLU A 460 4.90 16.44 26.57
C GLU A 460 4.15 17.43 25.66
N TRP A 461 2.86 17.66 25.92
CA TRP A 461 2.06 18.67 25.20
C TRP A 461 1.01 19.28 26.12
N ASP A 462 1.31 20.47 26.64
CA ASP A 462 0.47 21.18 27.61
C ASP A 462 -0.74 21.89 26.95
N GLU A 463 -1.76 22.22 27.75
CA GLU A 463 -2.97 22.94 27.31
C GLU A 463 -2.66 24.37 26.82
N GLU A 464 -1.60 24.97 27.35
CA GLU A 464 -1.12 26.32 27.07
C GLU A 464 -0.13 26.39 25.89
N SER A 465 0.36 25.26 25.37
CA SER A 465 1.36 25.24 24.29
C SER A 465 0.74 24.80 22.96
N PRO A 466 0.72 25.63 21.90
CA PRO A 466 0.14 25.25 20.60
C PRO A 466 0.94 24.18 19.83
N VAL A 467 2.10 23.77 20.35
CA VAL A 467 3.04 22.80 19.78
C VAL A 467 3.60 21.88 20.87
N PRO A 468 3.85 20.59 20.58
CA PRO A 468 4.41 19.66 21.56
C PRO A 468 5.90 19.92 21.83
N GLN A 469 6.35 19.53 23.01
CA GLN A 469 7.75 19.34 23.34
C GLN A 469 8.24 17.99 22.79
N ALA A 470 9.44 17.96 22.20
CA ALA A 470 10.05 16.78 21.63
C ALA A 470 11.50 16.57 22.12
N ARG A 471 11.89 15.30 22.22
CA ARG A 471 13.23 14.86 22.60
C ARG A 471 13.95 14.25 21.39
N ILE A 472 15.16 14.70 21.09
CA ILE A 472 15.99 14.10 20.05
C ILE A 472 16.66 12.83 20.57
N LEU A 473 16.60 11.77 19.77
CA LEU A 473 17.17 10.46 20.06
C LEU A 473 18.55 10.29 19.40
N ARG A 474 18.66 10.58 18.09
CA ARG A 474 19.89 10.48 17.29
C ARG A 474 19.81 11.34 16.02
N SER A 475 20.97 11.66 15.44
CA SER A 475 21.08 12.09 14.03
C SER A 475 21.30 10.87 13.13
N PHE A 476 20.76 10.89 11.91
CA PHE A 476 21.01 9.87 10.89
C PHE A 476 22.14 10.23 9.91
N GLY A 477 22.48 11.53 9.80
CA GLY A 477 23.30 12.09 8.73
C GLY A 477 22.53 13.10 7.88
N ARG A 478 23.14 13.55 6.76
CA ARG A 478 22.57 14.58 5.88
C ARG A 478 21.31 14.08 5.16
N GLY A 479 20.31 14.94 5.05
CA GLY A 479 19.09 14.64 4.31
C GLY A 479 19.30 14.56 2.79
N SER A 480 20.39 15.10 2.24
CA SER A 480 20.75 14.88 0.83
C SER A 480 21.39 13.51 0.51
N GLU A 481 21.67 12.67 1.52
CA GLU A 481 22.30 11.36 1.36
C GLU A 481 21.27 10.21 1.39
N LEU A 482 21.45 9.22 0.51
CA LEU A 482 20.53 8.09 0.36
C LEU A 482 20.42 7.21 1.62
N LYS A 483 21.56 6.91 2.27
CA LYS A 483 21.61 5.99 3.42
C LYS A 483 20.96 6.57 4.69
N PRO A 484 21.21 7.85 5.09
CA PRO A 484 20.43 8.52 6.13
C PRO A 484 18.92 8.54 5.86
N GLN A 485 18.50 8.82 4.62
CA GLN A 485 17.08 8.80 4.25
C GLN A 485 16.45 7.40 4.38
N ILE A 486 17.11 6.32 3.92
CA ILE A 486 16.64 4.94 4.13
C ILE A 486 16.54 4.62 5.64
N ASN A 487 17.54 4.99 6.43
CA ASN A 487 17.53 4.77 7.88
C ASN A 487 16.41 5.53 8.60
N ALA A 488 16.06 6.73 8.11
CA ALA A 488 14.92 7.51 8.58
C ALA A 488 13.58 6.83 8.23
N ILE A 489 13.37 6.46 6.97
CA ILE A 489 12.16 5.76 6.50
C ILE A 489 11.91 4.47 7.29
N LEU A 490 12.97 3.68 7.56
CA LEU A 490 12.88 2.47 8.38
C LEU A 490 12.47 2.75 9.82
N PHE A 491 12.94 3.86 10.40
CA PHE A 491 12.60 4.28 11.75
C PHE A 491 11.17 4.84 11.86
N GLU A 492 10.73 5.68 10.92
CA GLU A 492 9.35 6.20 10.84
C GLU A 492 8.29 5.08 10.77
N ASN A 493 8.65 3.97 10.13
CA ASN A 493 7.81 2.78 9.96
C ASN A 493 8.12 1.66 10.99
N ALA A 494 8.89 1.98 12.04
CA ALA A 494 9.25 1.08 13.14
C ALA A 494 9.82 -0.29 12.74
N ILE A 495 10.49 -0.39 11.57
CA ILE A 495 11.07 -1.63 11.06
C ILE A 495 12.34 -2.01 11.85
N PRO A 496 12.47 -3.25 12.36
CA PRO A 496 13.68 -3.72 13.05
C PRO A 496 14.92 -3.81 12.12
N SER A 497 15.59 -2.68 11.92
CA SER A 497 16.89 -2.60 11.22
C SER A 497 18.12 -3.12 12.00
N PRO A 498 18.11 -3.40 13.32
CA PRO A 498 19.28 -3.99 13.99
C PRO A 498 19.64 -5.39 13.49
N GLU A 499 20.93 -5.71 13.58
CA GLU A 499 21.45 -7.07 13.43
C GLU A 499 20.90 -7.98 14.54
N PHE A 500 20.75 -9.28 14.24
CA PHE A 500 20.32 -10.30 15.20
C PHE A 500 21.34 -10.42 16.34
N SER A 501 20.87 -10.69 17.57
CA SER A 501 21.77 -10.77 18.72
C SER A 501 22.77 -11.95 18.58
N PRO A 502 24.02 -11.82 19.06
CA PRO A 502 24.99 -12.91 19.01
C PRO A 502 24.53 -14.19 19.73
N GLU A 503 23.66 -14.04 20.74
CA GLU A 503 23.02 -15.12 21.49
C GLU A 503 21.98 -15.87 20.64
N LEU A 504 21.18 -15.15 19.85
CA LEU A 504 20.25 -15.77 18.88
C LEU A 504 21.04 -16.45 17.76
N LEU A 505 22.08 -15.81 17.23
CA LEU A 505 22.93 -16.39 16.20
C LEU A 505 23.69 -17.65 16.67
N SER A 506 24.07 -17.73 17.94
CA SER A 506 24.73 -18.93 18.51
C SER A 506 23.76 -20.08 18.85
N SER A 507 22.44 -19.83 18.82
CA SER A 507 21.42 -20.87 18.94
C SER A 507 21.13 -21.62 17.63
N LEU A 508 21.64 -21.13 16.49
CA LEU A 508 21.46 -21.76 15.18
C LEU A 508 22.34 -23.01 15.02
N PRO A 509 21.91 -24.00 14.20
CA PRO A 509 22.74 -25.15 13.86
C PRO A 509 24.09 -24.76 13.24
N SER A 510 25.16 -25.45 13.63
CA SER A 510 26.51 -25.23 13.11
C SER A 510 26.60 -25.52 11.62
N VAL A 511 27.28 -24.65 10.87
CA VAL A 511 27.52 -24.81 9.42
C VAL A 511 28.90 -25.45 9.20
N PRO A 512 29.05 -26.46 8.30
CA PRO A 512 28.01 -27.09 7.48
C PRO A 512 27.02 -27.91 8.31
N TRP A 513 25.75 -27.81 7.93
CA TRP A 513 24.66 -28.59 8.48
C TRP A 513 24.15 -29.56 7.42
N GLU A 514 23.91 -30.80 7.83
CA GLU A 514 23.35 -31.87 7.01
C GLU A 514 22.07 -32.40 7.68
N VAL A 515 21.17 -32.99 6.89
CA VAL A 515 19.90 -33.53 7.39
C VAL A 515 20.19 -34.71 8.35
N PRO A 516 19.67 -34.70 9.60
CA PRO A 516 19.87 -35.80 10.55
C PRO A 516 19.28 -37.13 10.07
N GLN A 517 19.84 -38.25 10.54
CA GLN A 517 19.41 -39.59 10.14
C GLN A 517 17.95 -39.88 10.54
N GLU A 518 17.53 -39.31 11.67
CA GLU A 518 16.19 -39.39 12.25
C GLU A 518 15.13 -38.72 11.36
N GLU A 519 15.51 -37.68 10.61
CA GLU A 519 14.61 -37.00 9.66
C GLU A 519 14.42 -37.84 8.38
N PHE A 520 15.40 -38.66 7.99
CA PHE A 520 15.25 -39.63 6.88
C PHE A 520 14.39 -40.85 7.25
N GLU A 521 14.27 -41.17 8.55
CA GLU A 521 13.41 -42.26 9.03
C GLU A 521 11.96 -41.82 9.28
N SER A 522 11.74 -40.52 9.54
CA SER A 522 10.42 -39.96 9.89
C SER A 522 9.72 -39.20 8.74
N ARG A 523 10.45 -38.81 7.69
CA ARG A 523 9.91 -38.08 6.52
C ARG A 523 9.93 -38.94 5.26
N ILE A 524 9.14 -38.56 4.25
CA ILE A 524 9.25 -39.17 2.92
C ILE A 524 10.48 -38.62 2.18
N ASP A 525 11.38 -39.50 1.76
CA ASP A 525 12.52 -39.17 0.90
C ASP A 525 12.06 -38.98 -0.55
N LEU A 526 12.18 -37.76 -1.05
CA LEU A 526 11.85 -37.34 -2.41
C LEU A 526 13.08 -36.92 -3.22
N ARG A 527 14.31 -37.15 -2.72
CA ARG A 527 15.56 -36.70 -3.36
C ARG A 527 15.83 -37.31 -4.74
N ASN A 528 15.08 -38.34 -5.13
CA ASN A 528 15.12 -38.98 -6.44
C ASN A 528 14.11 -38.40 -7.45
N LEU A 529 13.25 -37.46 -7.04
CA LEU A 529 12.34 -36.74 -7.95
C LEU A 529 13.05 -35.53 -8.58
N CYS A 530 12.66 -35.20 -9.82
CA CYS A 530 13.10 -33.98 -10.48
C CYS A 530 12.34 -32.78 -9.88
N ILE A 531 12.95 -32.15 -8.88
CA ILE A 531 12.44 -30.98 -8.15
C ILE A 531 13.35 -29.79 -8.47
N PHE A 532 12.79 -28.63 -8.81
CA PHE A 532 13.55 -27.40 -9.11
C PHE A 532 12.81 -26.15 -8.62
N THR A 533 13.54 -25.04 -8.45
CA THR A 533 12.95 -23.73 -8.06
C THR A 533 12.87 -22.80 -9.29
N ILE A 534 11.96 -21.83 -9.29
CA ILE A 534 11.83 -20.80 -10.34
C ILE A 534 11.67 -19.44 -9.66
N ASP A 535 12.75 -18.66 -9.64
CA ASP A 535 12.89 -17.48 -8.79
C ASP A 535 13.30 -16.21 -9.59
N PRO A 536 13.33 -15.03 -8.94
CA PRO A 536 14.24 -13.97 -9.38
C PRO A 536 15.69 -14.48 -9.41
N SER A 537 16.45 -14.10 -10.44
CA SER A 537 17.88 -14.45 -10.56
C SER A 537 18.68 -14.08 -9.31
N THR A 538 18.36 -12.93 -8.70
CA THR A 538 18.94 -12.38 -7.46
C THR A 538 18.48 -13.02 -6.15
N ALA A 539 17.51 -13.94 -6.14
CA ALA A 539 16.99 -14.55 -4.91
C ALA A 539 18.00 -15.47 -4.21
N THR A 540 18.00 -15.45 -2.88
CA THR A 540 18.89 -16.25 -1.99
C THR A 540 18.09 -17.11 -1.00
N ASP A 541 16.89 -16.64 -0.64
CA ASP A 541 15.86 -17.25 0.17
C ASP A 541 14.83 -17.95 -0.71
N LEU A 542 15.16 -19.17 -1.16
CA LEU A 542 14.31 -19.99 -2.03
C LEU A 542 13.28 -20.71 -1.14
N ASP A 543 12.06 -20.17 -1.06
CA ASP A 543 10.96 -20.69 -0.24
C ASP A 543 10.33 -21.96 -0.84
N ASP A 544 10.18 -22.01 -2.17
CA ASP A 544 9.37 -22.99 -2.88
C ASP A 544 10.10 -23.69 -4.04
N ALA A 545 9.70 -24.94 -4.30
CA ALA A 545 10.16 -25.76 -5.41
C ALA A 545 9.01 -26.59 -5.99
N LEU A 546 9.09 -26.91 -7.28
CA LEU A 546 8.06 -27.64 -8.02
C LEU A 546 8.61 -28.95 -8.58
N SER A 547 7.72 -29.95 -8.70
CA SER A 547 7.93 -31.16 -9.50
C SER A 547 6.64 -31.59 -10.19
N ILE A 548 6.76 -32.46 -11.21
CA ILE A 548 5.59 -32.98 -11.94
C ILE A 548 5.84 -34.39 -12.49
N GLU A 549 4.83 -35.25 -12.33
CA GLU A 549 4.75 -36.59 -12.91
C GLU A 549 3.45 -36.71 -13.72
N LYS A 550 3.47 -37.39 -14.88
CA LYS A 550 2.26 -37.74 -15.62
C LYS A 550 1.83 -39.16 -15.27
N LEU A 551 0.64 -39.29 -14.70
CA LEU A 551 0.08 -40.53 -14.19
C LEU A 551 -0.46 -41.41 -15.32
N SER A 552 -0.59 -42.71 -15.04
CA SER A 552 -1.04 -43.72 -16.01
C SER A 552 -2.48 -43.57 -16.49
N ASN A 553 -3.30 -42.78 -15.79
CA ASN A 553 -4.67 -42.41 -16.17
C ASN A 553 -4.74 -41.14 -17.05
N GLY A 554 -3.61 -40.46 -17.31
CA GLY A 554 -3.53 -39.23 -18.09
C GLY A 554 -3.43 -37.95 -17.25
N ASN A 555 -3.89 -37.98 -15.98
CA ASN A 555 -3.76 -36.87 -15.04
C ASN A 555 -2.29 -36.54 -14.74
N PHE A 556 -2.05 -35.39 -14.11
CA PHE A 556 -0.73 -34.99 -13.65
C PHE A 556 -0.68 -34.90 -12.12
N ARG A 557 0.36 -35.48 -11.52
CA ARG A 557 0.70 -35.24 -10.11
C ARG A 557 1.68 -34.09 -10.05
N VAL A 558 1.25 -32.97 -9.48
CA VAL A 558 2.12 -31.81 -9.23
C VAL A 558 2.59 -31.87 -7.78
N GLY A 559 3.91 -31.80 -7.58
CA GLY A 559 4.53 -31.64 -6.27
C GLY A 559 4.86 -30.17 -6.01
N ILE A 560 4.41 -29.66 -4.86
CA ILE A 560 4.70 -28.30 -4.39
C ILE A 560 5.43 -28.45 -3.06
N HIS A 561 6.69 -28.05 -3.01
CA HIS A 561 7.61 -28.33 -1.91
C HIS A 561 8.06 -27.01 -1.29
N ILE A 562 7.67 -26.74 -0.04
CA ILE A 562 7.97 -25.48 0.67
C ILE A 562 9.02 -25.73 1.76
N ALA A 563 9.96 -24.82 1.97
CA ALA A 563 10.97 -24.89 3.03
C ALA A 563 10.34 -25.17 4.42
N ASP A 564 10.76 -26.25 5.11
CA ASP A 564 10.25 -26.57 6.46
C ASP A 564 10.97 -25.74 7.54
N VAL A 565 10.67 -24.45 7.55
CA VAL A 565 11.18 -23.50 8.55
C VAL A 565 10.65 -23.83 9.95
N SER A 566 9.49 -24.50 10.06
CA SER A 566 8.90 -24.89 11.34
C SER A 566 9.74 -25.89 12.14
N TYR A 567 10.64 -26.62 11.47
CA TYR A 567 11.66 -27.47 12.11
C TYR A 567 12.74 -26.65 12.83
N PHE A 568 13.17 -25.52 12.25
CA PHE A 568 14.24 -24.68 12.81
C PHE A 568 13.71 -23.61 13.78
N VAL A 569 12.53 -23.04 13.49
CA VAL A 569 11.89 -21.99 14.29
C VAL A 569 10.85 -22.64 15.20
N LEU A 570 11.31 -23.20 16.32
CA LEU A 570 10.46 -23.86 17.31
C LEU A 570 9.68 -22.85 18.17
N PRO A 571 8.43 -23.16 18.57
CA PRO A 571 7.58 -22.26 19.38
C PRO A 571 8.23 -21.74 20.67
N ASP A 572 7.95 -20.48 21.00
CA ASP A 572 8.38 -19.77 22.21
C ASP A 572 9.90 -19.70 22.42
N THR A 573 10.67 -19.87 21.34
CA THR A 573 12.12 -19.61 21.35
C THR A 573 12.43 -18.12 21.14
N THR A 574 13.66 -17.71 21.44
CA THR A 574 14.15 -16.36 21.11
C THR A 574 14.09 -16.07 19.61
N LEU A 575 14.37 -17.09 18.78
CA LEU A 575 14.25 -17.03 17.32
C LEU A 575 12.80 -16.86 16.86
N ASP A 576 11.85 -17.59 17.46
CA ASP A 576 10.41 -17.44 17.19
C ASP A 576 9.88 -16.07 17.61
N THR A 577 10.32 -15.58 18.77
CA THR A 577 9.96 -14.25 19.29
C THR A 577 10.45 -13.13 18.36
N GLU A 578 11.71 -13.18 17.92
CA GLU A 578 12.27 -12.22 16.96
C GLU A 578 11.58 -12.31 15.59
N ALA A 579 11.25 -13.52 15.13
CA ALA A 579 10.51 -13.74 13.88
C ALA A 579 9.09 -13.16 13.94
N LEU A 580 8.40 -13.27 15.08
CA LEU A 580 7.10 -12.62 15.33
C LEU A 580 7.24 -11.09 15.36
N ILE A 581 8.24 -10.55 16.06
CA ILE A 581 8.49 -9.09 16.15
C ILE A 581 8.73 -8.49 14.76
N ARG A 582 9.44 -9.20 13.88
CA ARG A 582 9.68 -8.79 12.48
C ARG A 582 8.47 -9.05 11.58
N SER A 583 7.78 -10.18 11.77
CA SER A 583 6.64 -10.72 11.00
C SER A 583 6.84 -10.96 9.49
N SER A 584 7.67 -10.18 8.80
CA SER A 584 8.00 -10.39 7.39
C SER A 584 9.35 -9.77 7.02
N SER A 585 10.01 -10.30 6.00
CA SER A 585 11.21 -9.69 5.41
C SER A 585 10.83 -8.43 4.61
N VAL A 586 11.53 -7.32 4.83
CA VAL A 586 11.33 -6.06 4.09
C VAL A 586 12.34 -6.00 2.95
N TYR A 587 11.87 -6.19 1.72
CA TYR A 587 12.69 -6.10 0.51
C TYR A 587 12.84 -4.65 0.07
N LEU A 588 14.09 -4.17 0.04
CA LEU A 588 14.45 -2.88 -0.53
C LEU A 588 14.86 -3.09 -2.00
N LEU A 589 15.10 -2.02 -2.75
CA LEU A 589 15.70 -2.14 -4.09
C LEU A 589 17.16 -2.58 -4.06
N GLN A 590 17.82 -2.47 -2.89
CA GLN A 590 19.19 -2.85 -2.65
C GLN A 590 19.26 -3.65 -1.35
N GLY A 591 19.24 -4.97 -1.48
CA GLY A 591 19.18 -5.89 -0.35
C GLY A 591 17.82 -5.96 0.34
N LYS A 592 17.79 -6.61 1.50
CA LYS A 592 16.58 -6.87 2.29
C LYS A 592 16.91 -6.80 3.78
N ILE A 593 15.92 -6.48 4.59
CA ILE A 593 15.96 -6.67 6.05
C ILE A 593 15.19 -7.98 6.31
N PRO A 594 15.89 -9.09 6.61
CA PRO A 594 15.22 -10.39 6.68
C PRO A 594 14.49 -10.57 8.03
N MET A 595 13.43 -11.37 7.99
CA MET A 595 12.68 -11.83 9.17
C MET A 595 13.50 -12.81 10.03
N LEU A 596 14.29 -13.67 9.39
CA LEU A 596 15.11 -14.70 10.02
C LEU A 596 16.60 -14.42 9.75
N PRO A 597 17.53 -14.93 10.57
CA PRO A 597 18.96 -14.75 10.34
C PRO A 597 19.41 -15.28 8.96
N PRO A 598 20.26 -14.57 8.20
CA PRO A 598 20.76 -15.03 6.90
C PRO A 598 21.31 -16.47 6.86
N PRO A 599 22.06 -16.97 7.88
CA PRO A 599 22.48 -18.37 7.91
C PRO A 599 21.31 -19.37 7.85
N LEU A 600 20.14 -19.00 8.39
CA LEU A 600 18.92 -19.79 8.31
C LEU A 600 18.18 -19.53 6.99
N SER A 601 17.83 -18.26 6.72
CA SER A 601 16.95 -17.91 5.59
C SER A 601 17.57 -18.13 4.21
N GLU A 602 18.89 -18.05 4.08
CA GLU A 602 19.59 -18.11 2.77
C GLU A 602 20.37 -19.43 2.58
N ASN A 603 20.60 -20.19 3.65
CA ASN A 603 21.34 -21.45 3.60
C ASN A 603 20.56 -22.63 4.19
N LEU A 604 20.33 -22.69 5.52
CA LEU A 604 19.77 -23.88 6.18
C LEU A 604 18.36 -24.25 5.67
N GLY A 605 17.44 -23.28 5.63
CA GLY A 605 16.06 -23.47 5.20
C GLY A 605 15.86 -23.30 3.70
N SER A 606 16.63 -22.43 3.05
CA SER A 606 16.55 -22.15 1.61
C SER A 606 16.77 -23.43 0.77
N LEU A 607 15.90 -23.67 -0.20
CA LEU A 607 15.84 -24.88 -1.04
C LEU A 607 16.95 -24.93 -2.13
N ASN A 608 18.17 -24.57 -1.75
CA ASN A 608 19.35 -24.47 -2.59
C ASN A 608 19.64 -25.77 -3.39
N PRO A 609 20.02 -25.65 -4.68
CA PRO A 609 20.24 -26.79 -5.55
C PRO A 609 21.45 -27.65 -5.14
N GLY A 610 21.37 -28.94 -5.44
CA GLY A 610 22.43 -29.92 -5.19
C GLY A 610 22.56 -30.39 -3.73
N VAL A 611 21.89 -29.75 -2.77
CA VAL A 611 21.97 -30.06 -1.33
C VAL A 611 20.66 -30.66 -0.83
N ASP A 612 20.74 -31.55 0.16
CA ASP A 612 19.57 -32.17 0.78
C ASP A 612 18.89 -31.16 1.73
N ARG A 613 17.57 -31.03 1.65
CA ARG A 613 16.78 -30.00 2.36
C ARG A 613 15.48 -30.55 2.91
N LEU A 614 15.07 -30.02 4.07
CA LEU A 614 13.79 -30.34 4.70
C LEU A 614 12.67 -29.48 4.11
N ALA A 615 11.62 -30.13 3.63
CA ALA A 615 10.47 -29.46 3.03
C ALA A 615 9.14 -29.99 3.57
N PHE A 616 8.15 -29.12 3.64
CA PHE A 616 6.74 -29.43 3.80
C PHE A 616 6.13 -29.49 2.39
N SER A 617 5.73 -30.67 1.94
CA SER A 617 5.28 -30.92 0.57
C SER A 617 3.78 -31.19 0.49
N MET A 618 3.17 -30.72 -0.60
CA MET A 618 1.86 -31.14 -1.08
C MET A 618 2.03 -31.86 -2.42
N PHE A 619 1.32 -32.97 -2.62
CA PHE A 619 1.11 -33.57 -3.94
C PHE A 619 -0.37 -33.42 -4.31
N LEU A 620 -0.64 -32.91 -5.51
CA LEU A 620 -1.99 -32.67 -6.02
C LEU A 620 -2.15 -33.39 -7.36
N ASP A 621 -3.14 -34.28 -7.46
CA ASP A 621 -3.45 -35.02 -8.69
C ASP A 621 -4.48 -34.23 -9.49
N ILE A 622 -4.03 -33.52 -10.51
CA ILE A 622 -4.81 -32.57 -11.31
C ILE A 622 -5.27 -33.23 -12.62
N ASN A 623 -6.56 -33.12 -12.94
CA ASN A 623 -7.12 -33.60 -14.21
C ASN A 623 -6.96 -32.58 -15.35
N HIS A 624 -7.36 -32.94 -16.58
CA HIS A 624 -7.31 -32.05 -17.75
C HIS A 624 -8.28 -30.84 -17.69
N GLY A 625 -9.14 -30.74 -16.68
CA GLY A 625 -10.02 -29.59 -16.41
C GLY A 625 -9.59 -28.74 -15.21
N GLY A 626 -8.37 -28.94 -14.69
CA GLY A 626 -7.86 -28.21 -13.53
C GLY A 626 -8.60 -28.51 -12.22
N ASP A 627 -9.24 -29.68 -12.08
CA ASP A 627 -9.75 -30.17 -10.79
C ASP A 627 -8.66 -30.94 -10.06
N VAL A 628 -8.51 -30.68 -8.76
CA VAL A 628 -7.73 -31.53 -7.85
C VAL A 628 -8.58 -32.75 -7.50
N VAL A 629 -8.21 -33.91 -8.05
CA VAL A 629 -8.91 -35.20 -7.87
C VAL A 629 -8.47 -35.91 -6.60
N ASP A 630 -7.18 -35.83 -6.26
CA ASP A 630 -6.62 -36.35 -5.01
C ASP A 630 -5.56 -35.39 -4.45
N ARG A 631 -5.34 -35.44 -3.13
CA ARG A 631 -4.35 -34.60 -2.42
C ARG A 631 -3.62 -35.38 -1.32
N TRP A 632 -2.31 -35.20 -1.24
CA TRP A 632 -1.48 -35.64 -0.11
C TRP A 632 -0.69 -34.46 0.44
N ILE A 633 -0.41 -34.47 1.74
CA ILE A 633 0.40 -33.44 2.40
C ILE A 633 1.26 -34.06 3.52
N GLY A 634 2.50 -33.60 3.68
CA GLY A 634 3.38 -34.08 4.74
C GLY A 634 4.81 -33.54 4.70
N ARG A 635 5.59 -33.91 5.71
CA ARG A 635 7.02 -33.57 5.80
C ARG A 635 7.88 -34.53 4.98
N THR A 636 8.89 -33.95 4.33
CA THR A 636 9.69 -34.58 3.28
C THR A 636 11.15 -34.16 3.35
N VAL A 637 12.04 -34.95 2.76
CA VAL A 637 13.41 -34.52 2.41
C VAL A 637 13.51 -34.45 0.90
N ILE A 638 13.93 -33.30 0.37
CA ILE A 638 14.08 -33.04 -1.07
C ILE A 638 15.55 -32.76 -1.41
N LYS A 639 15.86 -32.76 -2.70
CA LYS A 639 17.15 -32.31 -3.24
C LYS A 639 16.89 -31.60 -4.57
N SER A 640 16.88 -30.27 -4.57
CA SER A 640 16.62 -29.49 -5.79
C SER A 640 17.71 -29.77 -6.83
N CYS A 641 17.32 -30.08 -8.08
CA CYS A 641 18.25 -30.40 -9.16
C CYS A 641 18.85 -29.13 -9.79
N CYS A 642 18.14 -28.01 -9.79
CA CYS A 642 18.64 -26.72 -10.27
C CYS A 642 17.78 -25.55 -9.74
N LYS A 643 18.38 -24.34 -9.69
CA LYS A 643 17.66 -23.08 -9.56
C LYS A 643 17.46 -22.49 -10.96
N LEU A 644 16.22 -22.34 -11.41
CA LEU A 644 15.91 -21.57 -12.62
C LEU A 644 15.64 -20.11 -12.25
N SER A 645 15.71 -19.20 -13.22
CA SER A 645 15.10 -17.87 -13.08
C SER A 645 13.86 -17.74 -13.94
N TYR A 646 13.05 -16.71 -13.71
CA TYR A 646 11.90 -16.42 -14.58
C TYR A 646 12.29 -16.23 -16.07
N GLU A 647 13.51 -15.74 -16.35
CA GLU A 647 14.08 -15.67 -17.71
C GLU A 647 14.29 -17.09 -18.24
N HIS A 648 15.09 -17.92 -17.55
CA HIS A 648 15.34 -19.30 -17.98
C HIS A 648 14.06 -20.12 -18.16
N ALA A 649 13.06 -19.93 -17.29
CA ALA A 649 11.77 -20.58 -17.42
C ALA A 649 10.95 -20.06 -18.61
N GLN A 650 11.02 -18.76 -18.92
CA GLN A 650 10.38 -18.19 -20.12
C GLN A 650 11.07 -18.66 -21.41
N ASP A 651 12.41 -18.62 -21.46
CA ASP A 651 13.20 -19.10 -22.61
C ASP A 651 12.93 -20.59 -22.91
N ILE A 652 12.65 -21.38 -21.87
CA ILE A 652 12.17 -22.76 -21.99
C ILE A 652 10.76 -22.78 -22.58
N ILE A 653 9.79 -22.05 -21.99
CA ILE A 653 8.39 -21.97 -22.46
C ILE A 653 8.33 -21.63 -23.95
N ASP A 654 8.97 -20.52 -24.34
CA ASP A 654 9.03 -19.97 -25.70
C ASP A 654 9.76 -20.91 -26.69
N GLY A 655 10.52 -21.89 -26.18
CA GLY A 655 11.25 -22.86 -26.99
C GLY A 655 12.56 -22.32 -27.57
N ILE A 656 13.03 -21.17 -27.08
CA ILE A 656 14.33 -20.57 -27.39
C ILE A 656 15.45 -21.53 -26.97
N ILE A 657 15.35 -22.11 -25.77
CA ILE A 657 16.32 -23.11 -25.29
C ILE A 657 15.75 -24.52 -25.41
N ASN A 658 16.47 -25.36 -26.17
CA ASN A 658 16.24 -26.78 -26.31
C ASN A 658 17.38 -27.57 -25.64
N GLY A 659 17.17 -28.86 -25.37
CA GLY A 659 18.12 -29.68 -24.58
C GLY A 659 19.54 -29.79 -25.16
N GLU A 660 19.71 -29.61 -26.47
CA GLU A 660 21.03 -29.54 -27.13
C GLU A 660 21.76 -28.22 -26.84
N ILE A 661 21.03 -27.11 -26.69
CA ILE A 661 21.59 -25.77 -26.46
C ILE A 661 22.14 -25.66 -25.03
N TYR A 662 21.39 -26.16 -24.04
CA TYR A 662 21.87 -26.24 -22.64
C TYR A 662 23.18 -27.01 -22.47
N ASN A 663 23.42 -28.01 -23.33
CA ASN A 663 24.64 -28.83 -23.31
C ASN A 663 25.80 -28.22 -24.13
N ALA A 664 25.56 -27.13 -24.87
CA ALA A 664 26.54 -26.50 -25.76
C ALA A 664 27.09 -25.15 -25.24
N LEU A 665 26.37 -24.47 -24.34
CA LEU A 665 26.78 -23.20 -23.75
C LEU A 665 27.46 -23.39 -22.39
N GLU A 666 28.80 -23.41 -22.36
CA GLU A 666 29.58 -23.52 -21.11
C GLU A 666 29.46 -22.31 -20.16
N ASN A 667 28.91 -21.18 -20.63
CA ASN A 667 28.81 -19.93 -19.87
C ASN A 667 27.35 -19.43 -19.83
N GLY A 668 26.78 -19.32 -18.62
CA GLY A 668 25.53 -18.60 -18.34
C GLY A 668 24.36 -19.45 -17.83
N HIS A 669 24.34 -20.74 -18.11
CA HIS A 669 23.23 -21.63 -17.69
C HIS A 669 23.32 -22.05 -16.21
N PRO A 670 22.18 -22.37 -15.56
CA PRO A 670 22.17 -22.96 -14.21
C PRO A 670 22.94 -24.28 -14.14
N GLN A 671 23.47 -24.62 -12.97
CA GLN A 671 24.04 -25.95 -12.72
C GLN A 671 22.91 -26.97 -12.50
N LEU A 672 23.02 -28.12 -13.18
CA LEU A 672 22.13 -29.28 -12.97
C LEU A 672 22.83 -30.31 -12.07
N HIS A 673 22.09 -30.84 -11.11
CA HIS A 673 22.55 -31.77 -10.08
C HIS A 673 21.69 -33.05 -10.06
N GLY A 674 22.27 -34.17 -9.59
CA GLY A 674 21.59 -35.45 -9.51
C GLY A 674 21.78 -36.30 -10.77
N HIS A 675 20.77 -37.09 -11.13
CA HIS A 675 20.80 -38.03 -12.26
C HIS A 675 19.89 -37.59 -13.43
N PHE A 676 19.44 -36.34 -13.41
CA PHE A 676 18.48 -35.79 -14.37
C PHE A 676 19.18 -35.17 -15.58
N GLU A 677 18.46 -35.08 -16.70
CA GLU A 677 18.93 -34.46 -17.93
C GLU A 677 18.08 -33.25 -18.30
N TRP A 678 18.67 -32.24 -18.95
CA TRP A 678 17.96 -31.02 -19.38
C TRP A 678 16.68 -31.26 -20.20
N PRO A 679 16.60 -32.22 -21.15
CA PRO A 679 15.34 -32.55 -21.83
C PRO A 679 14.20 -32.96 -20.89
N TYR A 680 14.51 -33.59 -19.74
CA TYR A 680 13.50 -33.94 -18.73
C TYR A 680 13.01 -32.68 -18.00
N VAL A 681 13.94 -31.82 -17.54
CA VAL A 681 13.62 -30.56 -16.85
C VAL A 681 12.77 -29.64 -17.74
N ILE A 682 13.17 -29.46 -19.01
CA ILE A 682 12.41 -28.71 -20.03
C ILE A 682 10.97 -29.24 -20.15
N ARG A 683 10.80 -30.56 -20.23
CA ARG A 683 9.46 -31.18 -20.31
C ARG A 683 8.64 -30.94 -19.05
N CYS A 684 9.25 -30.96 -17.87
CA CYS A 684 8.57 -30.66 -16.61
C CYS A 684 8.09 -29.20 -16.56
N VAL A 685 8.94 -28.23 -16.89
CA VAL A 685 8.55 -26.80 -16.96
C VAL A 685 7.40 -26.60 -17.96
N LYS A 686 7.46 -27.21 -19.15
CA LYS A 686 6.37 -27.10 -20.14
C LYS A 686 5.07 -27.78 -19.69
N SER A 687 5.15 -28.89 -18.95
CA SER A 687 3.96 -29.58 -18.42
C SER A 687 3.32 -28.81 -17.25
N LEU A 688 4.14 -28.17 -16.39
CA LEU A 688 3.65 -27.23 -15.37
C LEU A 688 2.99 -26.01 -16.01
N HIS A 689 3.58 -25.47 -17.08
CA HIS A 689 3.01 -24.34 -17.83
C HIS A 689 1.62 -24.64 -18.41
N GLU A 690 1.48 -25.78 -19.09
CA GLU A 690 0.20 -26.27 -19.65
C GLU A 690 -0.91 -26.31 -18.58
N ILE A 691 -0.59 -26.83 -17.39
CA ILE A 691 -1.54 -26.89 -16.27
C ILE A 691 -1.81 -25.50 -15.67
N SER A 692 -0.79 -24.66 -15.52
CA SER A 692 -0.97 -23.31 -14.95
C SER A 692 -1.89 -22.45 -15.80
N LYS A 693 -1.85 -22.57 -17.14
CA LYS A 693 -2.82 -21.93 -18.03
C LYS A 693 -4.25 -22.39 -17.77
N ILE A 694 -4.48 -23.70 -17.63
CA ILE A 694 -5.80 -24.26 -17.30
C ILE A 694 -6.29 -23.79 -15.91
N LEU A 695 -5.42 -23.77 -14.90
CA LEU A 695 -5.75 -23.28 -13.55
C LEU A 695 -6.09 -21.79 -13.55
N LYS A 696 -5.34 -20.98 -14.29
CA LYS A 696 -5.56 -19.54 -14.48
C LYS A 696 -6.88 -19.25 -15.17
N GLU A 697 -7.15 -19.87 -16.32
CA GLU A 697 -8.41 -19.73 -17.06
C GLU A 697 -9.60 -20.07 -16.17
N LYS A 698 -9.52 -21.18 -15.44
CA LYS A 698 -10.52 -21.59 -14.45
C LYS A 698 -10.70 -20.55 -13.34
N ARG A 699 -9.61 -20.04 -12.75
CA ARG A 699 -9.63 -19.01 -11.71
C ARG A 699 -10.33 -17.71 -12.14
N PHE A 700 -10.16 -17.29 -13.39
CA PHE A 700 -10.88 -16.12 -13.93
C PHE A 700 -12.33 -16.44 -14.31
N ASN A 701 -12.64 -17.65 -14.78
CA ASN A 701 -14.02 -18.11 -14.98
C ASN A 701 -14.80 -18.26 -13.66
N ASP A 702 -14.14 -18.66 -12.58
CA ASP A 702 -14.65 -18.68 -11.19
C ASP A 702 -14.86 -17.26 -10.63
N GLY A 703 -14.42 -16.21 -11.35
CA GLY A 703 -14.70 -14.81 -11.04
C GLY A 703 -13.55 -14.02 -10.39
N ALA A 704 -12.30 -14.47 -10.47
CA ALA A 704 -11.15 -13.70 -9.98
C ALA A 704 -10.96 -12.37 -10.73
N LEU A 705 -10.24 -11.45 -10.11
CA LEU A 705 -10.09 -10.06 -10.55
C LEU A 705 -8.64 -9.61 -10.48
N ARG A 706 -8.03 -9.38 -11.65
CA ARG A 706 -6.69 -8.81 -11.77
C ARG A 706 -6.78 -7.30 -12.01
N MET A 707 -6.14 -6.52 -11.14
CA MET A 707 -5.85 -5.11 -11.33
C MET A 707 -4.39 -4.86 -10.96
N GLU A 708 -3.54 -4.80 -11.97
CA GLU A 708 -2.10 -4.57 -11.86
C GLU A 708 -1.77 -3.26 -12.59
N SER A 709 -1.18 -2.30 -11.89
CA SER A 709 -0.62 -1.09 -12.50
C SER A 709 0.83 -1.34 -12.93
N SER A 710 1.22 -0.84 -14.10
CA SER A 710 2.60 -0.88 -14.62
C SER A 710 3.64 -0.48 -13.57
N LYS A 711 4.50 -1.42 -13.16
CA LYS A 711 5.56 -1.23 -12.15
C LYS A 711 6.88 -0.89 -12.82
N PHE A 712 7.68 0.02 -12.26
CA PHE A 712 9.04 0.30 -12.73
C PHE A 712 10.12 -0.33 -11.84
N VAL A 713 11.22 -0.74 -12.46
CA VAL A 713 12.46 -1.21 -11.81
C VAL A 713 13.57 -0.20 -12.09
N PHE A 714 14.41 0.08 -11.10
CA PHE A 714 15.55 0.97 -11.23
C PHE A 714 16.80 0.22 -11.68
N LEU A 715 17.55 0.84 -12.58
CA LEU A 715 18.91 0.42 -12.93
C LEU A 715 19.92 1.21 -12.10
N PHE A 716 20.85 0.50 -11.46
CA PHE A 716 21.84 1.05 -10.53
C PHE A 716 23.27 0.93 -11.06
N ASP A 717 24.11 1.91 -10.74
CA ASP A 717 25.55 1.81 -10.98
C ASP A 717 26.29 1.08 -9.84
N GLU A 718 27.60 0.92 -10.00
CA GLU A 718 28.50 0.25 -9.04
C GLU A 718 28.48 0.88 -7.63
N ASN A 719 28.03 2.13 -7.49
CA ASN A 719 27.93 2.84 -6.21
C ASN A 719 26.52 2.72 -5.57
N GLY A 720 25.60 1.99 -6.22
CA GLY A 720 24.20 1.92 -5.81
C GLY A 720 23.40 3.19 -6.11
N ILE A 721 23.86 4.06 -7.01
CA ILE A 721 23.11 5.25 -7.41
C ILE A 721 22.27 4.91 -8.65
N PRO A 722 20.95 5.17 -8.65
CA PRO A 722 20.13 4.90 -9.84
C PRO A 722 20.58 5.76 -11.01
N TYR A 723 20.58 5.18 -12.21
CA TYR A 723 20.89 5.90 -13.46
C TYR A 723 19.77 5.81 -14.49
N ASP A 724 18.89 4.81 -14.41
CA ASP A 724 17.65 4.78 -15.21
C ASP A 724 16.53 3.93 -14.59
N THR A 725 15.39 3.86 -15.29
CA THR A 725 14.24 3.00 -14.97
C THR A 725 13.72 2.26 -16.19
N MET A 726 13.31 1.02 -16.01
CA MET A 726 12.60 0.19 -17.00
C MET A 726 11.24 -0.22 -16.45
N LEU A 727 10.27 -0.55 -17.31
CA LEU A 727 9.02 -1.17 -16.88
C LEU A 727 9.23 -2.67 -16.59
N CYS A 728 8.45 -3.20 -15.65
CA CYS A 728 8.46 -4.60 -15.25
C CYS A 728 7.24 -5.30 -15.84
N GLU A 729 7.48 -6.15 -16.83
CA GLU A 729 6.46 -6.99 -17.45
C GLU A 729 6.31 -8.29 -16.65
N GLN A 730 5.06 -8.70 -16.36
CA GLN A 730 4.76 -10.02 -15.81
C GLN A 730 4.83 -11.05 -16.93
N LYS A 731 5.76 -12.01 -16.82
CA LYS A 731 5.98 -13.08 -17.82
C LYS A 731 5.08 -14.28 -17.55
N GLU A 732 4.87 -15.14 -18.56
CA GLU A 732 4.14 -16.40 -18.36
C GLU A 732 4.81 -17.30 -17.30
N SER A 733 6.14 -17.25 -17.19
CA SER A 733 6.90 -17.94 -16.14
C SER A 733 6.63 -17.41 -14.71
N ASN A 734 6.17 -16.16 -14.55
CA ASN A 734 5.69 -15.65 -13.25
C ASN A 734 4.30 -16.22 -12.94
N GLU A 735 3.40 -16.20 -13.91
CA GLU A 735 2.03 -16.73 -13.78
C GLU A 735 2.03 -18.24 -13.49
N LEU A 736 2.99 -18.99 -14.06
CA LEU A 736 3.19 -20.41 -13.77
C LEU A 736 3.37 -20.67 -12.27
N VAL A 737 4.27 -19.94 -11.62
CA VAL A 737 4.50 -20.08 -10.17
C VAL A 737 3.31 -19.54 -9.37
N GLU A 738 2.70 -18.43 -9.81
CA GLU A 738 1.53 -17.83 -9.16
C GLU A 738 0.39 -18.85 -8.94
N GLU A 739 -0.03 -19.58 -9.98
CA GLU A 739 -1.18 -20.51 -9.86
C GLU A 739 -0.91 -21.68 -8.91
N PHE A 740 0.28 -22.28 -8.94
CA PHE A 740 0.61 -23.37 -8.00
C PHE A 740 0.71 -22.86 -6.56
N MET A 741 1.28 -21.67 -6.34
CA MET A 741 1.29 -21.07 -5.01
C MET A 741 -0.11 -20.70 -4.52
N LEU A 742 -0.98 -20.15 -5.38
CA LEU A 742 -2.38 -19.91 -5.05
C LEU A 742 -3.12 -21.22 -4.68
N LEU A 743 -2.89 -22.30 -5.44
CA LEU A 743 -3.51 -23.60 -5.20
C LEU A 743 -3.05 -24.25 -3.89
N ALA A 744 -1.75 -24.17 -3.56
CA ALA A 744 -1.22 -24.62 -2.27
C ALA A 744 -1.76 -23.79 -1.09
N ASN A 745 -1.83 -22.47 -1.24
CA ASN A 745 -2.38 -21.57 -0.22
C ASN A 745 -3.88 -21.79 0.03
N ARG A 746 -4.68 -22.04 -1.02
CA ARG A 746 -6.09 -22.48 -0.90
C ARG A 746 -6.19 -23.83 -0.17
N THR A 747 -5.37 -24.81 -0.58
CA THR A 747 -5.35 -26.16 0.01
C THR A 747 -5.00 -26.12 1.50
N ALA A 748 -3.99 -25.32 1.89
CA ALA A 748 -3.65 -25.08 3.29
C ALA A 748 -4.83 -24.49 4.08
N ALA A 749 -5.50 -23.48 3.55
CA ALA A 749 -6.63 -22.80 4.20
C ALA A 749 -7.81 -23.76 4.45
N GLU A 750 -8.17 -24.59 3.48
CA GLU A 750 -9.19 -25.63 3.65
C GLU A 750 -8.86 -26.61 4.78
N ILE A 751 -7.60 -27.02 4.91
CA ILE A 751 -7.16 -27.99 5.90
C ILE A 751 -7.21 -27.39 7.31
N ILE A 752 -6.58 -26.23 7.52
CA ILE A 752 -6.51 -25.62 8.85
C ILE A 752 -7.89 -25.13 9.34
N SER A 753 -8.76 -24.69 8.42
CA SER A 753 -10.14 -24.30 8.76
C SER A 753 -11.01 -25.48 9.18
N ARG A 754 -10.80 -26.69 8.61
CA ARG A 754 -11.48 -27.92 9.05
C ARG A 754 -10.93 -28.46 10.36
N ALA A 755 -9.60 -28.48 10.52
CA ALA A 755 -8.95 -29.02 11.72
C ALA A 755 -9.09 -28.09 12.94
N PHE A 756 -9.15 -26.77 12.73
CA PHE A 756 -9.16 -25.77 13.80
C PHE A 756 -10.21 -24.66 13.56
N PRO A 757 -11.52 -24.97 13.55
CA PRO A 757 -12.55 -24.02 13.10
C PRO A 757 -12.59 -22.69 13.86
N SER A 758 -12.24 -22.66 15.15
CA SER A 758 -12.21 -21.47 16.00
C SER A 758 -10.81 -20.87 16.22
N CYS A 759 -9.79 -21.36 15.53
CA CYS A 759 -8.41 -20.90 15.70
C CYS A 759 -7.53 -21.11 14.44
N ALA A 760 -8.12 -21.02 13.24
CA ALA A 760 -7.37 -21.03 11.99
C ALA A 760 -6.83 -19.63 11.65
N LEU A 761 -5.53 -19.55 11.31
CA LEU A 761 -4.94 -18.33 10.76
C LEU A 761 -5.22 -18.25 9.27
N LEU A 762 -6.13 -17.35 8.88
CA LEU A 762 -6.61 -17.17 7.52
C LEU A 762 -6.25 -15.77 6.99
N ARG A 763 -6.41 -15.55 5.69
CA ARG A 763 -6.20 -14.24 5.05
C ARG A 763 -7.34 -13.91 4.09
N ARG A 764 -8.16 -12.93 4.45
CA ARG A 764 -9.30 -12.44 3.66
C ARG A 764 -8.96 -11.21 2.83
N HIS A 765 -9.80 -10.90 1.86
CA HIS A 765 -9.82 -9.61 1.17
C HIS A 765 -11.28 -9.15 1.09
N PRO A 766 -11.70 -8.19 1.93
CA PRO A 766 -13.06 -7.67 1.94
C PRO A 766 -13.46 -7.02 0.61
N GLU A 767 -14.77 -6.87 0.40
CA GLU A 767 -15.33 -6.14 -0.73
C GLU A 767 -14.83 -4.68 -0.81
N PRO A 768 -14.88 -4.05 -1.99
CA PRO A 768 -14.50 -2.65 -2.15
C PRO A 768 -15.32 -1.69 -1.27
N ASN A 769 -14.80 -0.50 -1.01
CA ASN A 769 -15.58 0.55 -0.40
C ASN A 769 -16.69 1.01 -1.36
N MET A 770 -17.91 0.52 -1.17
CA MET A 770 -19.03 0.70 -2.09
C MET A 770 -19.41 2.16 -2.39
N ARG A 771 -19.05 3.12 -1.53
CA ARG A 771 -19.23 4.55 -1.84
C ARG A 771 -18.24 5.00 -2.92
N LYS A 772 -16.94 4.74 -2.72
CA LYS A 772 -15.91 5.00 -3.73
C LYS A 772 -16.14 4.21 -5.03
N LEU A 773 -16.65 2.98 -4.93
CA LEU A 773 -16.97 2.15 -6.10
C LEU A 773 -18.06 2.83 -6.94
N ARG A 774 -19.15 3.30 -6.32
CA ARG A 774 -20.19 4.10 -7.00
C ARG A 774 -19.71 5.45 -7.51
N GLU A 775 -18.77 6.10 -6.82
CA GLU A 775 -18.10 7.31 -7.31
C GLU A 775 -17.30 7.01 -8.62
N PHE A 776 -16.73 5.80 -8.75
CA PHE A 776 -16.04 5.32 -9.96
C PHE A 776 -17.00 4.83 -11.06
N GLU A 777 -18.04 4.05 -10.74
CA GLU A 777 -19.11 3.63 -11.68
C GLU A 777 -19.76 4.85 -12.36
N ALA A 778 -20.17 5.84 -11.55
CA ALA A 778 -20.80 7.06 -12.05
C ALA A 778 -19.85 7.91 -12.91
N PHE A 779 -18.54 7.83 -12.65
CA PHE A 779 -17.52 8.43 -13.50
C PHE A 779 -17.41 7.68 -14.83
N CYS A 780 -17.20 6.35 -14.83
CA CYS A 780 -17.11 5.54 -16.06
C CYS A 780 -18.34 5.72 -16.95
N CYS A 781 -19.55 5.61 -16.37
CA CYS A 781 -20.82 5.80 -17.07
C CYS A 781 -20.92 7.18 -17.76
N LYS A 782 -20.48 8.25 -17.07
CA LYS A 782 -20.46 9.63 -17.61
C LYS A 782 -19.53 9.79 -18.84
N HIS A 783 -18.52 8.93 -18.96
CA HIS A 783 -17.58 8.91 -20.09
C HIS A 783 -17.88 7.82 -21.13
N GLY A 784 -19.05 7.17 -21.06
CA GLY A 784 -19.46 6.12 -22.00
C GLY A 784 -18.77 4.78 -21.77
N LEU A 785 -18.08 4.61 -20.64
CA LEU A 785 -17.46 3.36 -20.23
C LEU A 785 -18.46 2.56 -19.39
N GLU A 786 -19.01 1.51 -20.00
CA GLU A 786 -19.90 0.55 -19.35
C GLU A 786 -19.11 -0.28 -18.33
N LEU A 787 -19.62 -0.39 -17.10
CA LEU A 787 -18.96 -1.08 -15.99
C LEU A 787 -20.01 -1.82 -15.15
N ASP A 788 -19.86 -3.13 -15.02
CA ASP A 788 -20.61 -3.95 -14.07
C ASP A 788 -19.70 -4.29 -12.88
N THR A 789 -20.04 -3.83 -11.67
CA THR A 789 -19.32 -4.18 -10.44
C THR A 789 -20.15 -5.02 -9.47
N SER A 790 -21.12 -5.79 -9.98
CA SER A 790 -21.96 -6.72 -9.20
C SER A 790 -21.18 -7.88 -8.56
N SER A 791 -19.99 -8.18 -9.10
CA SER A 791 -19.05 -9.18 -8.58
C SER A 791 -17.63 -8.85 -9.04
N SER A 792 -16.64 -9.47 -8.41
CA SER A 792 -15.23 -9.41 -8.83
C SER A 792 -15.04 -9.84 -10.30
N GLY A 793 -15.75 -10.89 -10.73
CA GLY A 793 -15.66 -11.44 -12.08
C GLY A 793 -16.27 -10.52 -13.15
N GLN A 794 -17.48 -9.98 -12.90
CA GLN A 794 -18.08 -9.01 -13.82
C GLN A 794 -17.26 -7.71 -13.89
N PHE A 795 -16.66 -7.28 -12.77
CA PHE A 795 -15.78 -6.12 -12.77
C PHE A 795 -14.50 -6.37 -13.59
N HIS A 796 -13.91 -7.57 -13.51
CA HIS A 796 -12.76 -7.93 -14.34
C HIS A 796 -13.12 -7.97 -15.84
N GLN A 797 -14.23 -8.62 -16.19
CA GLN A 797 -14.72 -8.69 -17.57
C GLN A 797 -15.02 -7.29 -18.14
N SER A 798 -15.59 -6.40 -17.33
CA SER A 798 -15.81 -4.99 -17.71
C SER A 798 -14.50 -4.24 -17.93
N LEU A 799 -13.47 -4.46 -17.09
CA LEU A 799 -12.17 -3.81 -17.24
C LEU A 799 -11.41 -4.28 -18.50
N GLU A 800 -11.43 -5.56 -18.85
CA GLU A 800 -10.83 -6.04 -20.10
C GLU A 800 -11.62 -5.56 -21.34
N GLN A 801 -12.96 -5.46 -21.27
CA GLN A 801 -13.74 -4.82 -22.34
C GLN A 801 -13.42 -3.31 -22.50
N ILE A 802 -13.17 -2.60 -21.39
CA ILE A 802 -12.72 -1.20 -21.42
C ILE A 802 -11.31 -1.07 -22.01
N LYS A 803 -10.44 -2.04 -21.76
CA LYS A 803 -9.08 -2.12 -22.32
C LYS A 803 -9.11 -2.31 -23.84
N GLU A 804 -9.95 -3.22 -24.34
CA GLU A 804 -10.20 -3.40 -25.79
C GLU A 804 -10.78 -2.11 -26.42
N LYS A 805 -11.75 -1.47 -25.75
CA LYS A 805 -12.33 -0.17 -26.17
C LYS A 805 -11.33 1.00 -26.13
N LEU A 806 -10.14 0.83 -25.53
CA LEU A 806 -9.12 1.87 -25.33
C LEU A 806 -7.71 1.41 -25.79
N GLU A 807 -7.63 0.49 -26.76
CA GLU A 807 -6.34 0.02 -27.31
C GLU A 807 -5.49 1.20 -27.88
N ASP A 808 -6.15 2.16 -28.53
CA ASP A 808 -5.53 3.42 -29.01
C ASP A 808 -5.13 4.41 -27.87
N ASP A 809 -5.54 4.18 -26.62
CA ASP A 809 -5.30 5.07 -25.47
C ASP A 809 -4.96 4.30 -24.18
N ALA A 810 -3.87 3.54 -24.24
CA ALA A 810 -3.31 2.84 -23.08
C ALA A 810 -3.02 3.78 -21.88
N VAL A 811 -2.75 5.07 -22.11
CA VAL A 811 -2.54 6.06 -21.05
C VAL A 811 -3.82 6.29 -20.24
N LEU A 812 -4.97 6.40 -20.92
CA LEU A 812 -6.27 6.49 -20.26
C LEU A 812 -6.61 5.18 -19.53
N PHE A 813 -6.23 4.02 -20.07
CA PHE A 813 -6.40 2.74 -19.36
C PHE A 813 -5.55 2.65 -18.07
N ASP A 814 -4.28 3.03 -18.09
CA ASP A 814 -3.42 3.15 -16.89
C ASP A 814 -4.08 4.05 -15.81
N ILE A 815 -4.66 5.18 -16.23
CA ILE A 815 -5.41 6.11 -15.37
C ILE A 815 -6.65 5.43 -14.78
N LEU A 816 -7.43 4.71 -15.60
CA LEU A 816 -8.63 4.00 -15.16
C LEU A 816 -8.32 2.92 -14.12
N ILE A 817 -7.26 2.12 -14.33
CA ILE A 817 -6.77 1.15 -13.34
C ILE A 817 -6.31 1.86 -12.04
N SER A 818 -5.59 2.98 -12.16
CA SER A 818 -5.20 3.81 -11.00
C SER A 818 -6.40 4.34 -10.20
N TYR A 819 -7.56 4.56 -10.84
CA TYR A 819 -8.81 4.93 -10.16
C TYR A 819 -9.57 3.70 -9.63
N ALA A 820 -9.64 2.60 -10.38
CA ALA A 820 -10.28 1.33 -10.00
C ALA A 820 -9.65 0.68 -8.75
N LEU A 821 -8.36 0.93 -8.51
CA LEU A 821 -7.67 0.52 -7.27
C LEU A 821 -8.06 1.35 -6.03
N ARG A 822 -8.53 2.59 -6.18
CA ARG A 822 -8.82 3.49 -5.03
C ARG A 822 -10.02 3.04 -4.17
N PRO A 823 -11.06 2.37 -4.70
CA PRO A 823 -12.10 1.70 -3.90
C PRO A 823 -11.66 0.43 -3.16
N MET A 824 -10.60 -0.27 -3.60
CA MET A 824 -10.22 -1.57 -3.03
C MET A 824 -9.82 -1.45 -1.54
N GLN A 825 -10.02 -2.54 -0.79
CA GLN A 825 -9.57 -2.66 0.60
C GLN A 825 -8.22 -3.39 0.70
N LEU A 826 -7.67 -3.49 1.91
CA LEU A 826 -6.44 -4.25 2.16
C LEU A 826 -6.76 -5.69 2.54
N ALA A 827 -6.09 -6.65 1.92
CA ALA A 827 -6.17 -8.06 2.29
C ALA A 827 -5.43 -8.31 3.62
N THR A 828 -6.16 -8.82 4.62
CA THR A 828 -5.74 -8.91 6.02
C THR A 828 -5.74 -10.34 6.54
N TYR A 829 -4.77 -10.67 7.38
CA TYR A 829 -4.79 -11.87 8.21
C TYR A 829 -5.84 -11.73 9.30
N PHE A 830 -6.50 -12.82 9.66
CA PHE A 830 -7.48 -12.89 10.75
C PHE A 830 -7.49 -14.28 11.38
N CYS A 831 -8.09 -14.39 12.57
CA CYS A 831 -8.34 -15.65 13.26
C CYS A 831 -9.79 -16.05 13.00
N SER A 832 -10.04 -17.30 12.57
CA SER A 832 -11.39 -17.78 12.27
C SER A 832 -12.35 -17.81 13.49
N GLY A 833 -11.82 -17.65 14.71
CA GLY A 833 -12.62 -17.50 15.93
C GLY A 833 -12.82 -16.06 16.42
N ASP A 834 -12.40 -15.02 15.69
CA ASP A 834 -12.73 -13.64 16.08
C ASP A 834 -14.24 -13.38 15.87
N SER A 835 -14.94 -13.22 17.00
CA SER A 835 -16.37 -12.92 17.10
C SER A 835 -16.89 -11.70 16.30
N LYS A 836 -16.00 -10.87 15.74
CA LYS A 836 -16.35 -9.74 14.87
C LYS A 836 -16.73 -10.14 13.45
N ASP A 837 -16.23 -11.28 12.98
CA ASP A 837 -16.32 -11.68 11.58
C ASP A 837 -17.40 -12.74 11.38
N THR A 838 -18.39 -12.49 10.51
CA THR A 838 -19.33 -13.54 10.12
C THR A 838 -18.66 -14.48 9.11
N GLU A 839 -19.13 -15.74 8.99
CA GLU A 839 -18.58 -16.69 8.02
C GLU A 839 -18.64 -16.19 6.56
N GLY A 840 -19.52 -15.23 6.25
CA GLY A 840 -19.57 -14.56 4.94
C GLY A 840 -18.40 -13.60 4.68
N ASP A 841 -17.78 -13.05 5.72
CA ASP A 841 -16.72 -12.04 5.64
C ASP A 841 -15.30 -12.64 5.49
N TRP A 842 -15.19 -13.97 5.40
CA TRP A 842 -13.93 -14.71 5.34
C TRP A 842 -13.31 -14.78 3.94
N GLY A 843 -14.10 -14.47 2.91
CA GLY A 843 -13.71 -14.60 1.50
C GLY A 843 -12.57 -13.66 1.07
N HIS A 844 -11.96 -13.99 -0.07
CA HIS A 844 -10.93 -13.17 -0.70
C HIS A 844 -11.41 -12.61 -2.05
N TYR A 845 -12.11 -11.48 -2.01
CA TYR A 845 -12.80 -10.83 -3.14
C TYR A 845 -12.04 -10.92 -4.47
N ALA A 846 -10.81 -10.40 -4.54
CA ALA A 846 -10.05 -10.37 -5.79
C ALA A 846 -9.57 -11.74 -6.32
N LEU A 847 -9.65 -12.81 -5.51
CA LEU A 847 -9.33 -14.18 -5.94
C LEU A 847 -10.59 -15.04 -6.17
N ALA A 848 -11.78 -14.54 -5.82
CA ALA A 848 -13.05 -15.28 -5.84
C ALA A 848 -13.00 -16.64 -5.10
N VAL A 849 -12.35 -16.68 -3.92
CA VAL A 849 -12.29 -17.89 -3.08
C VAL A 849 -12.89 -17.66 -1.69
N PRO A 850 -13.58 -18.65 -1.10
CA PRO A 850 -14.21 -18.52 0.22
C PRO A 850 -13.20 -18.65 1.38
N LEU A 851 -12.07 -19.32 1.15
CA LEU A 851 -11.00 -19.51 2.12
C LEU A 851 -9.64 -19.29 1.45
N TYR A 852 -8.75 -18.58 2.12
CA TYR A 852 -7.37 -18.35 1.71
C TYR A 852 -6.48 -18.12 2.94
N THR A 853 -5.18 -18.41 2.83
CA THR A 853 -4.17 -18.13 3.86
C THR A 853 -2.79 -18.00 3.19
N HIS A 854 -1.72 -17.87 3.98
CA HIS A 854 -0.36 -17.99 3.48
C HIS A 854 0.36 -19.19 4.13
N PHE A 855 0.98 -20.01 3.28
CA PHE A 855 1.74 -21.23 3.61
C PHE A 855 3.08 -21.29 2.85
N THR A 856 3.13 -20.69 1.65
CA THR A 856 4.18 -20.92 0.64
C THR A 856 5.45 -20.07 0.79
N SER A 857 5.63 -19.29 1.86
CA SER A 857 6.84 -18.46 2.02
C SER A 857 7.33 -18.23 3.46
N PRO A 858 7.61 -19.29 4.24
CA PRO A 858 7.95 -19.21 5.65
C PRO A 858 9.37 -18.70 5.95
N LEU A 859 10.30 -18.61 4.98
CA LEU A 859 11.62 -17.98 5.21
C LEU A 859 11.48 -16.46 5.43
N ARG A 860 10.37 -15.88 4.95
CA ARG A 860 10.15 -14.43 4.86
C ARG A 860 8.80 -13.93 5.35
N ARG A 861 7.90 -14.81 5.84
CA ARG A 861 6.60 -14.46 6.45
C ARG A 861 6.33 -15.32 7.69
N TYR A 862 5.98 -14.70 8.80
CA TYR A 862 5.68 -15.39 10.06
C TYR A 862 4.33 -16.13 10.06
N PRO A 863 3.24 -15.61 9.44
CA PRO A 863 1.97 -16.34 9.31
C PRO A 863 2.13 -17.73 8.70
N ASP A 864 3.01 -17.88 7.70
CA ASP A 864 3.33 -19.15 7.07
C ASP A 864 3.97 -20.14 8.06
N ILE A 865 4.87 -19.69 8.95
CA ILE A 865 5.45 -20.54 10.01
C ILE A 865 4.34 -21.04 10.96
N VAL A 866 3.37 -20.18 11.31
CA VAL A 866 2.22 -20.57 12.12
C VAL A 866 1.35 -21.59 11.37
N VAL A 867 1.05 -21.36 10.09
CA VAL A 867 0.28 -22.30 9.25
C VAL A 867 1.02 -23.64 9.07
N HIS A 868 2.35 -23.66 8.98
CA HIS A 868 3.14 -24.91 9.01
C HIS A 868 2.96 -25.66 10.33
N ARG A 869 2.96 -24.98 11.49
CA ARG A 869 2.67 -25.60 12.80
C ARG A 869 1.24 -26.15 12.86
N MET A 870 0.27 -25.43 12.31
CA MET A 870 -1.13 -25.88 12.24
C MET A 870 -1.31 -27.12 11.35
N LEU A 871 -0.72 -27.13 10.15
CA LEU A 871 -0.77 -28.27 9.24
C LEU A 871 -0.06 -29.50 9.82
N ALA A 872 1.07 -29.30 10.52
CA ALA A 872 1.77 -30.36 11.23
C ALA A 872 0.90 -31.00 12.34
N ALA A 873 0.17 -30.19 13.10
CA ALA A 873 -0.75 -30.68 14.12
C ALA A 873 -1.98 -31.39 13.52
N ALA A 874 -2.54 -30.88 12.41
CA ALA A 874 -3.66 -31.50 11.72
C ALA A 874 -3.31 -32.91 11.23
N ILE A 875 -2.13 -33.08 10.63
CA ILE A 875 -1.62 -34.39 10.16
C ILE A 875 -1.37 -35.34 11.33
N GLU A 876 -0.79 -34.86 12.43
CA GLU A 876 -0.56 -35.70 13.62
C GLU A 876 -1.86 -36.12 14.31
N ALA A 877 -2.87 -35.23 14.37
CA ALA A 877 -4.19 -35.54 14.88
C ALA A 877 -4.92 -36.58 14.00
N GLU A 878 -4.88 -36.42 12.68
CA GLU A 878 -5.40 -37.39 11.71
C GLU A 878 -4.76 -38.77 11.93
N GLU A 879 -3.43 -38.83 12.05
CA GLU A 879 -2.70 -40.07 12.33
C GLU A 879 -3.13 -40.72 13.65
N LEU A 880 -3.30 -39.94 14.73
CA LEU A 880 -3.75 -40.44 16.03
C LEU A 880 -5.19 -40.96 15.96
N TYR A 881 -6.08 -40.24 15.28
CA TYR A 881 -7.47 -40.62 15.04
C TYR A 881 -7.57 -41.93 14.23
N LEU A 882 -6.83 -42.05 13.13
CA LEU A 882 -6.78 -43.28 12.32
C LEU A 882 -6.17 -44.45 13.09
N LYS A 883 -5.17 -44.22 13.95
CA LYS A 883 -4.63 -45.25 14.86
C LYS A 883 -5.70 -45.70 15.88
N HIS A 884 -6.51 -44.79 16.42
CA HIS A 884 -7.61 -45.10 17.32
C HIS A 884 -8.73 -45.89 16.61
N GLN A 885 -9.22 -45.44 15.45
CA GLN A 885 -10.22 -46.15 14.66
C GLN A 885 -9.77 -47.59 14.32
N ARG A 886 -8.51 -47.78 13.93
CA ARG A 886 -7.93 -49.11 13.64
C ARG A 886 -7.83 -50.01 14.89
N MET A 887 -7.78 -49.44 16.10
CA MET A 887 -7.84 -50.21 17.34
C MET A 887 -9.27 -50.66 17.68
N LEU A 888 -10.28 -49.83 17.39
CA LEU A 888 -11.69 -50.21 17.50
C LEU A 888 -12.08 -51.27 16.44
N GLN A 889 -11.69 -51.05 15.18
CA GLN A 889 -12.04 -51.90 14.03
C GLN A 889 -11.30 -53.25 14.00
N LYS A 890 -10.32 -53.49 14.89
CA LYS A 890 -9.46 -54.69 14.91
C LYS A 890 -10.17 -56.04 15.09
N HIS A 891 -11.49 -56.05 15.28
CA HIS A 891 -12.32 -57.25 15.22
C HIS A 891 -12.63 -57.73 13.79
N ILE A 892 -12.38 -56.95 12.74
CA ILE A 892 -12.65 -57.31 11.34
C ILE A 892 -11.41 -57.11 10.46
N ARG A 893 -10.70 -58.22 10.19
CA ARG A 893 -9.64 -58.48 9.19
C ARG A 893 -8.58 -57.38 8.93
N GLY A 894 -7.31 -57.77 9.03
CA GLY A 894 -6.18 -56.91 8.64
C GLY A 894 -5.87 -56.96 7.14
N GLU A 895 -5.73 -55.77 6.54
CA GLU A 895 -4.92 -55.52 5.34
C GLU A 895 -3.85 -54.47 5.67
N SER A 896 -2.68 -54.57 5.02
CA SER A 896 -1.54 -53.68 5.25
C SER A 896 -1.62 -52.45 4.34
N VAL A 897 -2.53 -51.53 4.63
CA VAL A 897 -2.67 -50.25 3.89
C VAL A 897 -1.51 -49.32 4.24
N ALA A 898 -0.92 -48.69 3.21
CA ALA A 898 0.26 -47.83 3.33
C ALA A 898 0.05 -46.63 4.27
N ILE A 899 1.16 -46.06 4.76
CA ILE A 899 1.14 -44.78 5.47
C ILE A 899 0.62 -43.71 4.49
N ARG A 900 -0.53 -43.15 4.84
CA ARG A 900 -1.30 -42.19 4.06
C ARG A 900 -1.75 -41.10 5.02
N CYS A 901 -1.12 -39.93 4.93
CA CYS A 901 -1.51 -38.69 5.61
C CYS A 901 -2.39 -37.89 4.64
N PHE A 902 -3.70 -37.84 4.89
CA PHE A 902 -4.75 -37.36 3.98
C PHE A 902 -5.77 -36.50 4.73
N THR A 903 -5.52 -35.19 4.76
CA THR A 903 -6.23 -34.16 5.55
C THR A 903 -7.64 -33.81 5.04
N GLY A 904 -8.50 -34.82 4.88
CA GLY A 904 -9.82 -34.75 4.23
C GLY A 904 -9.71 -35.06 2.72
N ILE A 905 -10.50 -35.94 2.13
CA ILE A 905 -11.90 -36.33 2.43
C ILE A 905 -12.10 -37.18 3.71
N HIS A 906 -11.13 -38.01 4.12
CA HIS A 906 -11.36 -38.98 5.20
C HIS A 906 -11.29 -38.44 6.64
N PHE A 907 -10.70 -37.26 6.83
CA PHE A 907 -10.83 -36.47 8.05
C PHE A 907 -11.60 -35.20 7.69
N ASP A 908 -12.91 -35.35 7.59
CA ASP A 908 -13.87 -34.29 7.31
C ASP A 908 -14.27 -33.53 8.58
N ARG A 909 -15.25 -32.63 8.48
CA ARG A 909 -15.75 -31.85 9.63
C ARG A 909 -16.32 -32.78 10.70
N ASP A 910 -17.07 -33.81 10.32
CA ASP A 910 -17.73 -34.73 11.25
C ASP A 910 -16.68 -35.59 12.01
N ALA A 911 -15.61 -36.01 11.33
CA ALA A 911 -14.46 -36.67 11.95
C ALA A 911 -13.70 -35.75 12.90
N ALA A 912 -13.42 -34.50 12.51
CA ALA A 912 -12.76 -33.49 13.35
C ALA A 912 -13.63 -33.09 14.57
N GLU A 913 -14.95 -33.07 14.42
CA GLU A 913 -15.92 -32.75 15.46
C GLU A 913 -16.32 -33.96 16.34
N SER A 914 -15.89 -35.18 16.01
CA SER A 914 -16.03 -36.35 16.89
C SER A 914 -15.23 -36.19 18.19
N LEU A 915 -15.57 -36.94 19.24
CA LEU A 915 -14.85 -36.85 20.53
C LEU A 915 -13.37 -37.22 20.36
N GLU A 916 -13.11 -38.32 19.65
CA GLU A 916 -11.79 -38.85 19.37
C GLU A 916 -10.98 -37.91 18.46
N GLY A 917 -11.66 -37.24 17.51
CA GLY A 917 -11.08 -36.21 16.65
C GLY A 917 -10.67 -34.97 17.45
N ARG A 918 -11.56 -34.45 18.30
CA ARG A 918 -11.28 -33.31 19.20
C ARG A 918 -10.15 -33.62 20.18
N GLU A 919 -10.11 -34.81 20.77
CA GLU A 919 -9.02 -35.23 21.66
C GLU A 919 -7.67 -35.31 20.92
N ALA A 920 -7.64 -35.88 19.71
CA ALA A 920 -6.45 -35.95 18.88
C ALA A 920 -5.96 -34.55 18.44
N LEU A 921 -6.88 -33.68 18.02
CA LEU A 921 -6.59 -32.29 17.64
C LEU A 921 -6.09 -31.47 18.82
N PHE A 922 -6.68 -31.63 20.01
CA PHE A 922 -6.23 -30.95 21.23
C PHE A 922 -4.82 -31.41 21.65
N ALA A 923 -4.56 -32.72 21.63
CA ALA A 923 -3.24 -33.26 21.93
C ALA A 923 -2.16 -32.78 20.94
N ALA A 924 -2.47 -32.75 19.64
CA ALA A 924 -1.56 -32.24 18.63
C ALA A 924 -1.35 -30.71 18.73
N ALA A 925 -2.42 -29.93 18.94
CA ALA A 925 -2.34 -28.49 19.13
C ALA A 925 -1.48 -28.10 20.34
N LEU A 926 -1.59 -28.83 21.45
CA LEU A 926 -0.76 -28.65 22.64
C LEU A 926 0.72 -28.97 22.36
N LYS A 927 1.00 -30.03 21.59
CA LYS A 927 2.36 -30.43 21.21
C LYS A 927 3.04 -29.43 20.29
N HIS A 928 2.35 -28.95 19.24
CA HIS A 928 2.87 -27.97 18.28
C HIS A 928 2.70 -26.51 18.74
N ARG A 929 2.15 -26.30 19.94
CA ARG A 929 1.83 -25.00 20.57
C ARG A 929 1.10 -24.04 19.63
N ILE A 930 -0.05 -24.49 19.12
CA ILE A 930 -0.96 -23.62 18.35
C ILE A 930 -1.50 -22.53 19.30
N PRO A 931 -1.40 -21.24 18.94
CA PRO A 931 -1.96 -20.15 19.74
C PRO A 931 -3.47 -20.28 19.96
N CYS A 932 -3.94 -19.87 21.14
CA CYS A 932 -5.38 -19.70 21.37
C CYS A 932 -5.95 -18.55 20.53
N THR A 933 -7.28 -18.50 20.36
CA THR A 933 -8.00 -17.54 19.52
C THR A 933 -7.60 -16.08 19.75
N GLU A 934 -7.44 -15.66 21.01
CA GLU A 934 -6.99 -14.31 21.40
C GLU A 934 -5.54 -14.04 20.95
N LEU A 935 -4.60 -14.93 21.31
CA LEU A 935 -3.19 -14.79 20.94
C LEU A 935 -3.01 -14.82 19.41
N LEU A 936 -3.77 -15.65 18.70
CA LEU A 936 -3.73 -15.72 17.25
C LEU A 936 -4.27 -14.46 16.58
N THR A 937 -5.29 -13.82 17.18
CA THR A 937 -5.83 -12.52 16.73
C THR A 937 -4.80 -11.40 16.92
N ASN A 938 -4.04 -11.43 18.03
CA ASN A 938 -2.93 -10.51 18.27
C ASN A 938 -1.77 -10.73 17.28
N VAL A 939 -1.42 -12.00 16.99
CA VAL A 939 -0.43 -12.35 15.95
C VAL A 939 -0.87 -11.86 14.56
N ALA A 940 -2.12 -12.12 14.17
CA ALA A 940 -2.69 -11.65 12.90
C ALA A 940 -2.64 -10.11 12.78
N THR A 941 -2.98 -9.40 13.87
CA THR A 941 -2.96 -7.93 13.93
C THR A 941 -1.55 -7.37 13.74
N ASN A 942 -0.55 -7.86 14.51
CA ASN A 942 0.86 -7.47 14.33
C ASN A 942 1.35 -7.80 12.90
N CYS A 943 1.01 -8.97 12.35
CA CYS A 943 1.40 -9.32 10.98
C CYS A 943 0.77 -8.39 9.91
N ASN A 944 -0.46 -7.90 10.13
CA ASN A 944 -1.09 -6.89 9.27
C ASN A 944 -0.38 -5.54 9.34
N GLU A 945 -0.04 -5.07 10.55
CA GLU A 945 0.68 -3.81 10.76
C GLU A 945 2.08 -3.84 10.13
N ARG A 946 2.79 -4.96 10.27
CA ARG A 946 4.14 -5.15 9.72
C ARG A 946 4.14 -5.28 8.18
N GLU A 947 3.16 -5.95 7.59
CA GLU A 947 2.93 -5.97 6.13
C GLU A 947 2.65 -4.55 5.59
N LEU A 948 1.83 -3.76 6.30
CA LEU A 948 1.54 -2.37 5.92
C LEU A 948 2.78 -1.46 6.05
N ALA A 949 3.54 -1.58 7.14
CA ALA A 949 4.79 -0.86 7.33
C ALA A 949 5.85 -1.22 6.27
N SER A 950 5.98 -2.51 5.91
CA SER A 950 6.85 -2.99 4.83
C SER A 950 6.49 -2.34 3.49
N ARG A 951 5.18 -2.21 3.19
CA ARG A 951 4.69 -1.50 2.00
C ARG A 951 5.01 -0.02 2.01
N HIS A 952 4.76 0.67 3.13
CA HIS A 952 5.09 2.09 3.28
C HIS A 952 6.59 2.37 3.15
N VAL A 953 7.47 1.47 3.63
CA VAL A 953 8.91 1.54 3.37
C VAL A 953 9.22 1.37 1.89
N LYS A 954 8.63 0.38 1.21
CA LYS A 954 8.84 0.15 -0.22
C LYS A 954 8.44 1.37 -1.06
N ASP A 955 7.28 1.94 -0.80
CA ASP A 955 6.76 3.11 -1.54
C ASP A 955 7.60 4.37 -1.27
N SER A 956 8.01 4.58 -0.02
CA SER A 956 8.89 5.70 0.37
C SER A 956 10.30 5.56 -0.21
N CYS A 957 10.85 4.35 -0.24
CA CYS A 957 12.11 4.05 -0.92
C CYS A 957 12.00 4.29 -2.44
N ASN A 958 10.94 3.82 -3.11
CA ASN A 958 10.72 4.09 -4.54
C ASN A 958 10.69 5.59 -4.84
N LYS A 959 10.03 6.39 -3.99
CA LYS A 959 10.04 7.87 -4.07
C LYS A 959 11.46 8.44 -3.92
N LEU A 960 12.21 7.97 -2.93
CA LEU A 960 13.58 8.40 -2.63
C LEU A 960 14.56 8.07 -3.77
N TYR A 961 14.49 6.85 -4.32
CA TYR A 961 15.32 6.44 -5.46
C TYR A 961 14.96 7.22 -6.74
N MET A 962 13.69 7.55 -6.95
CA MET A 962 13.27 8.44 -8.05
C MET A 962 13.81 9.86 -7.88
N TRP A 963 13.75 10.44 -6.68
CA TRP A 963 14.37 11.73 -6.39
C TRP A 963 15.90 11.70 -6.59
N ALA A 964 16.57 10.60 -6.23
CA ALA A 964 18.02 10.45 -6.45
C ALA A 964 18.37 10.37 -7.95
N LEU A 965 17.55 9.66 -8.73
CA LEU A 965 17.66 9.61 -10.20
C LEU A 965 17.47 11.00 -10.83
N LEU A 966 16.47 11.77 -10.37
CA LEU A 966 16.24 13.13 -10.82
C LEU A 966 17.40 14.07 -10.45
N ARG A 967 18.01 13.94 -9.27
CA ARG A 967 19.24 14.69 -8.91
C ARG A 967 20.43 14.35 -9.81
N ARG A 968 20.52 13.13 -10.32
CA ARG A 968 21.57 12.73 -11.27
C ARG A 968 21.32 13.25 -12.69
N LYS A 969 20.08 13.17 -13.18
CA LYS A 969 19.69 13.65 -14.52
C LYS A 969 19.43 15.16 -14.58
N GLN A 970 19.43 15.86 -13.43
CA GLN A 970 19.03 17.26 -13.20
C GLN A 970 17.56 17.55 -13.50
N MET A 971 17.08 17.20 -14.69
CA MET A 971 15.67 17.23 -15.08
C MET A 971 15.30 15.96 -15.85
N LEU A 972 14.04 15.57 -15.76
CA LEU A 972 13.47 14.50 -16.60
C LEU A 972 12.20 15.02 -17.27
N PHE A 973 12.24 15.15 -18.59
CA PHE A 973 11.05 15.47 -19.37
C PHE A 973 10.15 14.24 -19.51
N SER A 974 8.84 14.47 -19.43
CA SER A 974 7.79 13.47 -19.60
C SER A 974 6.56 14.13 -20.20
N GLU A 975 5.75 13.36 -20.90
CA GLU A 975 4.36 13.73 -21.10
C GLU A 975 3.55 13.45 -19.82
N ALA A 976 2.44 14.19 -19.66
CA ALA A 976 1.46 14.00 -18.60
C ALA A 976 0.04 14.28 -19.12
N ARG A 977 -0.96 13.52 -18.64
CA ARG A 977 -2.37 13.68 -19.02
C ARG A 977 -3.11 14.60 -18.04
N VAL A 978 -3.85 15.58 -18.53
CA VAL A 978 -4.64 16.50 -17.68
C VAL A 978 -5.87 15.78 -17.13
N LEU A 979 -5.87 15.46 -15.83
CA LEU A 979 -6.99 14.82 -15.13
C LEU A 979 -8.00 15.82 -14.55
N GLY A 980 -7.59 17.05 -14.26
CA GLY A 980 -8.49 18.04 -13.68
C GLY A 980 -8.05 19.46 -13.96
N LEU A 981 -9.01 20.34 -14.21
CA LEU A 981 -8.82 21.76 -14.48
C LEU A 981 -9.69 22.61 -13.56
N GLY A 982 -9.28 23.86 -13.35
CA GLY A 982 -10.01 24.86 -12.59
C GLY A 982 -9.35 26.23 -12.71
N PRO A 983 -9.67 27.19 -11.82
CA PRO A 983 -9.13 28.56 -11.91
C PRO A 983 -7.81 28.79 -11.15
N ARG A 984 -7.29 27.79 -10.41
CA ARG A 984 -6.07 27.93 -9.57
C ARG A 984 -5.02 26.83 -9.74
N PHE A 985 -5.43 25.62 -10.11
CA PHE A 985 -4.54 24.47 -10.26
C PHE A 985 -5.07 23.47 -11.30
N MET A 986 -4.18 22.63 -11.80
CA MET A 986 -4.53 21.43 -12.59
C MET A 986 -4.06 20.17 -11.87
N SER A 987 -4.84 19.09 -11.92
CA SER A 987 -4.37 17.72 -11.60
C SER A 987 -3.91 17.06 -12.90
N ILE A 988 -2.74 16.43 -12.87
CA ILE A 988 -2.09 15.78 -14.02
C ILE A 988 -1.59 14.38 -13.63
N TYR A 989 -1.59 13.45 -14.58
CA TYR A 989 -1.05 12.10 -14.43
C TYR A 989 0.21 11.93 -15.26
N ILE A 990 1.34 11.60 -14.62
CA ILE A 990 2.63 11.43 -15.28
C ILE A 990 2.82 9.93 -15.53
N GLN A 991 2.55 9.47 -16.75
CA GLN A 991 2.55 8.04 -17.09
C GLN A 991 3.88 7.37 -16.73
N LYS A 992 5.01 8.00 -17.08
CA LYS A 992 6.38 7.51 -16.82
C LYS A 992 6.70 7.23 -15.34
N LEU A 993 5.90 7.77 -14.42
CA LEU A 993 6.02 7.57 -12.97
C LEU A 993 4.78 6.93 -12.33
N ALA A 994 3.69 6.74 -13.09
CA ALA A 994 2.37 6.35 -12.61
C ALA A 994 1.80 7.21 -11.45
N ILE A 995 2.17 8.50 -11.35
CA ILE A 995 1.72 9.41 -10.26
C ILE A 995 0.75 10.50 -10.72
N GLU A 996 -0.25 10.80 -9.89
CA GLU A 996 -1.00 12.05 -9.97
C GLU A 996 -0.25 13.17 -9.24
N ARG A 997 -0.15 14.36 -9.85
CA ARG A 997 0.44 15.57 -9.26
C ARG A 997 -0.43 16.79 -9.58
N ARG A 998 -0.26 17.87 -8.79
CA ARG A 998 -0.92 19.15 -9.04
C ARG A 998 0.08 20.23 -9.36
N ILE A 999 -0.20 21.01 -10.41
CA ILE A 999 0.50 22.25 -10.73
C ILE A 999 -0.41 23.40 -10.33
N TYR A 1000 0.05 24.24 -9.38
CA TYR A 1000 -0.66 25.41 -8.88
C TYR A 1000 -0.14 26.67 -9.58
N TYR A 1001 -0.97 27.31 -10.39
CA TYR A 1001 -0.63 28.50 -11.19
C TYR A 1001 -1.36 29.77 -10.71
N ASP A 1002 -2.01 29.72 -9.54
CA ASP A 1002 -2.48 30.91 -8.84
C ASP A 1002 -1.32 31.74 -8.25
N GLU A 1003 -1.48 33.06 -8.28
CA GLU A 1003 -0.54 34.06 -7.71
C GLU A 1003 0.91 33.94 -8.22
N VAL A 1004 1.10 33.56 -9.48
CA VAL A 1004 2.42 33.47 -10.15
C VAL A 1004 2.78 34.79 -10.83
N GLU A 1005 3.99 35.32 -10.60
CA GLU A 1005 4.47 36.54 -11.28
C GLU A 1005 4.75 36.26 -12.77
N GLY A 1006 4.27 37.15 -13.64
CA GLY A 1006 4.47 37.07 -15.10
C GLY A 1006 3.54 36.12 -15.85
N LEU A 1007 2.74 35.30 -15.15
CA LEU A 1007 1.76 34.40 -15.76
C LEU A 1007 0.35 35.02 -15.73
N THR A 1008 -0.39 34.88 -16.82
CA THR A 1008 -1.83 35.19 -16.92
C THR A 1008 -2.63 33.91 -17.08
N VAL A 1009 -3.78 33.88 -16.42
CA VAL A 1009 -4.65 32.70 -16.26
C VAL A 1009 -6.07 33.12 -16.64
N GLU A 1010 -6.61 32.53 -17.70
CA GLU A 1010 -8.00 32.74 -18.14
C GLU A 1010 -8.76 31.41 -18.04
N TRP A 1011 -9.84 31.39 -17.25
CA TRP A 1011 -10.70 30.22 -17.05
C TRP A 1011 -12.04 30.43 -17.77
N LEU A 1012 -12.30 29.61 -18.79
CA LEU A 1012 -13.53 29.62 -19.57
C LEU A 1012 -14.48 28.56 -19.04
N GLU A 1013 -15.23 28.92 -17.99
CA GLU A 1013 -16.12 28.02 -17.25
C GLU A 1013 -17.11 27.25 -18.15
N ALA A 1014 -17.72 27.94 -19.12
CA ALA A 1014 -18.69 27.36 -20.05
C ALA A 1014 -18.13 26.24 -20.96
N THR A 1015 -16.82 26.20 -21.18
CA THR A 1015 -16.14 25.15 -21.96
C THR A 1015 -15.12 24.37 -21.12
N SER A 1016 -15.10 24.58 -19.79
CA SER A 1016 -14.10 24.04 -18.86
C SER A 1016 -12.65 24.15 -19.37
N THR A 1017 -12.35 25.23 -20.11
CA THR A 1017 -11.07 25.41 -20.81
C THR A 1017 -10.19 26.38 -20.04
N LEU A 1018 -8.92 26.03 -19.89
CA LEU A 1018 -7.90 26.85 -19.24
C LEU A 1018 -6.95 27.43 -20.29
N VAL A 1019 -6.70 28.73 -20.27
CA VAL A 1019 -5.63 29.36 -21.07
C VAL A 1019 -4.60 29.96 -20.13
N LEU A 1020 -3.34 29.55 -20.31
CA LEU A 1020 -2.17 30.11 -19.62
C LEU A 1020 -1.33 30.90 -20.63
N ASN A 1021 -0.91 32.12 -20.28
CA ASN A 1021 -0.14 32.97 -21.19
C ASN A 1021 0.91 33.81 -20.45
N LEU A 1022 2.07 34.03 -21.07
CA LEU A 1022 3.12 34.90 -20.51
C LEU A 1022 2.76 36.38 -20.72
N CYS A 1023 2.88 37.17 -19.66
CA CYS A 1023 2.55 38.59 -19.68
C CYS A 1023 3.82 39.43 -19.81
N PRO A 1024 4.00 40.22 -20.90
CA PRO A 1024 5.14 41.10 -21.06
C PRO A 1024 5.24 42.10 -19.90
N SER A 1025 6.44 42.20 -19.31
CA SER A 1025 6.76 42.93 -18.07
C SER A 1025 6.35 44.42 -18.05
N ASN A 1026 6.12 45.02 -19.21
CA ASN A 1026 5.69 46.41 -19.37
C ASN A 1026 4.17 46.66 -19.20
N LYS A 1027 3.33 45.64 -19.00
CA LYS A 1027 1.87 45.82 -18.75
C LYS A 1027 1.48 45.53 -17.29
N ARG A 1028 1.90 46.40 -16.37
CA ARG A 1028 1.33 46.47 -15.00
C ARG A 1028 -0.12 46.99 -15.04
N SER A 1029 -1.06 46.10 -15.36
CA SER A 1029 -2.49 46.40 -15.32
C SER A 1029 -2.96 46.61 -13.87
N SER A 1030 -3.66 47.72 -13.61
CA SER A 1030 -4.12 48.05 -12.27
C SER A 1030 -5.29 47.16 -11.84
N ARG A 1031 -4.98 46.12 -11.05
CA ARG A 1031 -5.93 45.46 -10.15
C ARG A 1031 -5.41 45.63 -8.72
N ARG A 1032 -6.32 45.81 -7.75
CA ARG A 1032 -5.96 46.07 -6.35
C ARG A 1032 -5.28 44.84 -5.76
N VAL A 1033 -4.07 45.00 -5.23
CA VAL A 1033 -3.22 43.91 -4.77
C VAL A 1033 -3.48 43.62 -3.29
N THR A 1034 -4.03 42.45 -2.99
CA THR A 1034 -3.89 41.80 -1.68
C THR A 1034 -2.41 41.47 -1.44
N THR A 1035 -1.93 41.61 -0.20
CA THR A 1035 -0.51 41.48 0.14
C THR A 1035 -0.04 40.01 0.25
N GLY A 1036 -0.19 39.25 -0.83
CA GLY A 1036 0.38 37.91 -0.99
C GLY A 1036 1.85 37.95 -1.45
N LYS A 1037 2.60 36.89 -1.15
CA LYS A 1037 3.92 36.63 -1.75
C LYS A 1037 3.67 35.88 -3.06
N TRP A 1038 3.88 36.55 -4.19
CA TRP A 1038 3.73 35.94 -5.51
C TRP A 1038 4.80 34.85 -5.71
N LYS A 1039 4.43 33.75 -6.36
CA LYS A 1039 5.34 32.66 -6.74
C LYS A 1039 6.16 33.08 -7.96
N ALA A 1040 7.36 32.52 -8.12
CA ALA A 1040 8.15 32.77 -9.31
C ALA A 1040 7.61 31.95 -10.49
N LEU A 1041 7.74 32.46 -11.73
CA LEU A 1041 7.33 31.71 -12.92
C LEU A 1041 8.03 30.34 -13.02
N GLU A 1042 9.30 30.29 -12.59
CA GLU A 1042 10.10 29.08 -12.57
C GLU A 1042 9.53 27.98 -11.65
N ASP A 1043 8.77 28.31 -10.60
CA ASP A 1043 8.11 27.33 -9.73
C ASP A 1043 7.05 26.49 -10.48
N VAL A 1044 6.55 27.00 -11.60
CA VAL A 1044 5.36 26.50 -12.31
C VAL A 1044 5.67 26.08 -13.75
N ALA A 1045 6.60 26.76 -14.43
CA ALA A 1045 7.02 26.45 -15.80
C ALA A 1045 8.54 26.54 -15.95
N PHE A 1046 9.14 25.51 -16.55
CA PHE A 1046 10.49 25.58 -17.09
C PHE A 1046 10.40 26.04 -18.55
N VAL A 1047 10.92 27.24 -18.83
CA VAL A 1047 10.78 27.91 -20.13
C VAL A 1047 12.12 27.95 -20.85
N VAL A 1048 12.22 27.31 -22.02
CA VAL A 1048 13.42 27.29 -22.86
C VAL A 1048 13.31 28.21 -24.09
N SER A 1049 14.41 28.87 -24.45
CA SER A 1049 14.48 29.65 -25.70
C SER A 1049 14.68 28.71 -26.90
N PRO A 1050 13.98 28.90 -28.03
CA PRO A 1050 14.18 28.11 -29.25
C PRO A 1050 15.63 28.07 -29.74
N TYR A 1051 16.40 29.15 -29.51
CA TYR A 1051 17.82 29.23 -29.86
C TYR A 1051 18.72 28.33 -29.01
N ASP A 1052 18.27 27.95 -27.81
CA ASP A 1052 19.07 27.17 -26.88
C ASP A 1052 18.97 25.67 -27.23
N LEU A 1053 17.83 25.24 -27.77
CA LEU A 1053 17.60 23.91 -28.34
C LEU A 1053 18.47 23.67 -29.59
N GLU A 1054 18.61 24.67 -30.47
CA GLU A 1054 19.52 24.59 -31.63
C GLU A 1054 21.00 24.45 -31.20
N ALA A 1055 21.37 24.98 -30.03
CA ALA A 1055 22.73 24.89 -29.52
C ALA A 1055 23.10 23.46 -29.05
N GLU A 1056 22.20 22.74 -28.38
CA GLU A 1056 22.46 21.34 -27.97
C GLU A 1056 22.56 20.41 -29.19
N LEU A 1057 21.69 20.58 -30.19
CA LEU A 1057 21.78 19.88 -31.48
C LEU A 1057 23.07 20.22 -32.25
N GLY A 1058 23.56 21.46 -32.16
CA GLY A 1058 24.77 21.92 -32.83
C GLY A 1058 26.09 21.35 -32.28
N VAL A 1059 26.14 20.94 -30.99
CA VAL A 1059 27.39 20.47 -30.35
C VAL A 1059 27.84 19.09 -30.84
N LEU A 1060 26.94 18.29 -31.42
CA LEU A 1060 27.31 17.06 -32.15
C LEU A 1060 27.75 17.32 -33.61
N GLY A 1061 27.71 18.59 -34.07
CA GLY A 1061 27.83 19.02 -35.47
C GLY A 1061 29.23 19.40 -35.97
N GLY A 1062 30.29 19.18 -35.20
CA GLY A 1062 31.68 19.17 -35.67
C GLY A 1062 32.37 20.54 -35.89
N ASN A 1063 33.64 20.62 -35.49
CA ASN A 1063 34.60 21.61 -35.99
C ASN A 1063 36.05 21.15 -35.71
N SER A 1064 36.57 20.26 -36.57
CA SER A 1064 37.95 19.76 -36.50
C SER A 1064 38.81 20.46 -37.54
N ASN A 1065 39.65 21.40 -37.12
CA ASN A 1065 40.52 22.12 -38.06
C ASN A 1065 41.83 22.62 -37.42
N GLU A 1066 42.69 21.70 -36.95
CA GLU A 1066 44.15 21.92 -37.00
C GLU A 1066 44.98 20.61 -36.97
N GLN A 1067 46.25 20.74 -37.35
CA GLN A 1067 47.05 19.74 -38.07
C GLN A 1067 47.80 18.68 -37.22
N VAL A 1068 47.90 17.47 -37.81
CA VAL A 1068 49.08 16.56 -37.84
C VAL A 1068 49.57 15.89 -36.55
N GLY A 1069 49.57 14.55 -36.57
CA GLY A 1069 50.30 13.68 -35.64
C GLY A 1069 50.01 12.19 -35.88
N ASP A 1070 50.92 11.47 -36.56
CA ASP A 1070 50.73 10.04 -36.89
C ASP A 1070 50.75 9.12 -35.66
N THR A 1071 49.86 8.13 -35.64
CA THR A 1071 50.21 6.68 -35.58
C THR A 1071 48.96 5.84 -35.85
N LEU A 1072 49.05 4.89 -36.79
CA LEU A 1072 47.92 4.09 -37.26
C LEU A 1072 48.10 2.60 -36.90
N VAL A 1073 47.26 2.06 -36.01
CA VAL A 1073 47.24 0.63 -35.67
C VAL A 1073 45.80 0.11 -35.56
N ALA A 1074 45.47 -0.84 -36.45
CA ALA A 1074 44.40 -1.83 -36.38
C ALA A 1074 43.01 -1.40 -35.84
N ALA A 1075 42.12 -1.01 -36.76
CA ALA A 1075 40.68 -1.15 -36.54
C ALA A 1075 40.24 -2.61 -36.77
N LYS A 1076 39.62 -3.21 -35.75
CA LYS A 1076 38.65 -4.32 -35.80
C LYS A 1076 37.99 -4.44 -34.41
N ASP A 1077 36.86 -5.14 -34.34
CA ASP A 1077 36.04 -5.34 -33.14
C ASP A 1077 35.21 -4.11 -32.70
N LEU A 1078 34.35 -3.62 -33.60
CA LEU A 1078 33.29 -2.64 -33.27
C LEU A 1078 32.00 -2.80 -34.12
N GLU A 1079 31.67 -4.03 -34.51
CA GLU A 1079 30.40 -4.41 -35.18
C GLU A 1079 29.63 -5.44 -34.36
N ALA A 1080 29.28 -5.10 -33.11
CA ALA A 1080 28.55 -5.99 -32.19
C ALA A 1080 27.62 -5.26 -31.18
N ILE A 1081 27.42 -3.94 -31.32
CA ILE A 1081 26.63 -3.12 -30.37
C ILE A 1081 25.72 -2.14 -31.15
N SER A 1082 24.83 -2.68 -31.98
CA SER A 1082 23.92 -1.90 -32.84
C SER A 1082 22.52 -2.51 -32.96
N GLN A 1083 22.13 -3.37 -32.01
CA GLN A 1083 20.80 -3.99 -31.93
C GLN A 1083 20.24 -3.99 -30.50
N PHE A 1084 20.24 -2.83 -29.84
CA PHE A 1084 19.32 -2.55 -28.74
C PHE A 1084 18.75 -1.14 -28.86
N ASP A 1085 17.52 -1.00 -28.38
CA ASP A 1085 16.51 0.00 -28.70
C ASP A 1085 16.96 1.47 -28.90
N THR A 1086 16.49 2.09 -30.00
CA THR A 1086 16.73 3.51 -30.34
C THR A 1086 15.43 4.34 -30.29
N SER A 1087 14.66 4.18 -29.21
CA SER A 1087 13.38 4.85 -28.95
C SER A 1087 13.46 5.95 -27.88
N LYS A 1088 14.48 6.82 -27.96
CA LYS A 1088 14.44 8.11 -27.26
C LYS A 1088 13.34 8.99 -27.88
N SER A 1089 12.12 8.89 -27.37
CA SER A 1089 11.09 9.90 -27.61
C SER A 1089 11.49 11.19 -26.88
N GLU A 1090 12.06 12.13 -27.62
CA GLU A 1090 12.41 13.45 -27.10
C GLU A 1090 11.14 14.31 -26.99
N VAL A 1091 10.65 14.45 -25.75
CA VAL A 1091 9.45 15.23 -25.43
C VAL A 1091 9.66 16.68 -25.85
N VAL A 1092 8.84 17.17 -26.78
CA VAL A 1092 8.93 18.54 -27.32
C VAL A 1092 8.30 19.54 -26.32
N PRO A 1093 8.89 20.72 -26.07
CA PRO A 1093 8.28 21.73 -25.21
C PRO A 1093 6.98 22.30 -25.81
N GLY A 1094 6.00 22.60 -24.95
CA GLY A 1094 4.77 23.29 -25.33
C GLY A 1094 5.01 24.79 -25.57
N PHE A 1095 4.05 25.50 -26.14
CA PHE A 1095 4.18 26.94 -26.41
C PHE A 1095 3.13 27.77 -25.65
N PHE A 1096 3.50 29.00 -25.26
CA PHE A 1096 2.56 29.99 -24.76
C PHE A 1096 2.00 30.84 -25.91
N PRO A 1097 0.69 31.17 -25.94
CA PRO A 1097 -0.34 30.80 -24.97
C PRO A 1097 -0.73 29.31 -25.04
N LEU A 1098 -0.73 28.65 -23.88
CA LEU A 1098 -1.08 27.24 -23.73
C LEU A 1098 -2.57 27.12 -23.43
N THR A 1099 -3.33 26.56 -24.37
CA THR A 1099 -4.76 26.25 -24.18
C THR A 1099 -4.91 24.78 -23.79
N LEU A 1100 -5.61 24.52 -22.68
CA LEU A 1100 -5.76 23.20 -22.08
C LEU A 1100 -7.23 22.81 -21.93
N HIS A 1101 -7.53 21.60 -22.36
CA HIS A 1101 -8.79 20.90 -22.12
C HIS A 1101 -8.55 19.69 -21.21
N LEU A 1102 -9.61 19.04 -20.77
CA LEU A 1102 -9.46 17.78 -20.04
C LEU A 1102 -8.91 16.69 -20.96
N LEU A 1103 -8.14 15.77 -20.40
CA LEU A 1103 -7.46 14.67 -21.09
C LEU A 1103 -6.52 15.14 -22.21
N SER A 1104 -6.20 16.43 -22.31
CA SER A 1104 -5.07 16.89 -23.11
C SER A 1104 -3.77 16.31 -22.55
N THR A 1105 -2.88 15.86 -23.44
CA THR A 1105 -1.49 15.54 -23.09
C THR A 1105 -0.68 16.82 -23.08
N ILE A 1106 0.18 16.99 -22.07
CA ILE A 1106 1.05 18.15 -21.91
C ILE A 1106 2.49 17.73 -21.60
N PRO A 1107 3.51 18.44 -22.11
CA PRO A 1107 4.90 18.23 -21.73
C PRO A 1107 5.19 18.85 -20.35
N VAL A 1108 5.87 18.09 -19.49
CA VAL A 1108 6.27 18.50 -18.14
C VAL A 1108 7.73 18.17 -17.84
N SER A 1109 8.37 18.99 -17.03
CA SER A 1109 9.72 18.77 -16.50
C SER A 1109 9.66 18.38 -15.02
N LEU A 1110 10.15 17.19 -14.72
CA LEU A 1110 10.26 16.62 -13.38
C LEU A 1110 11.60 17.02 -12.76
N HIS A 1111 11.59 17.45 -11.50
CA HIS A 1111 12.77 17.91 -10.78
C HIS A 1111 12.75 17.46 -9.31
N PRO A 1112 13.91 17.27 -8.67
CA PRO A 1112 13.99 16.91 -7.26
C PRO A 1112 13.75 18.13 -6.37
N VAL A 1113 13.07 17.93 -5.24
CA VAL A 1113 12.81 18.96 -4.21
C VAL A 1113 13.27 18.41 -2.85
N GLY A 1114 13.82 19.27 -2.00
CA GLY A 1114 14.31 18.90 -0.67
C GLY A 1114 15.62 18.10 -0.68
N GLY A 1115 16.02 17.65 0.50
CA GLY A 1115 17.31 16.98 0.75
C GLY A 1115 18.00 17.59 1.98
N ASP A 1116 18.92 18.51 1.77
CA ASP A 1116 19.65 19.25 2.82
C ASP A 1116 18.85 20.47 3.35
N ASP A 1117 17.74 20.83 2.70
CA ASP A 1117 16.94 22.04 2.93
C ASP A 1117 15.47 21.77 3.32
N GLY A 1118 15.02 20.52 3.25
CA GLY A 1118 13.65 20.12 3.59
C GLY A 1118 13.33 18.67 3.21
N PRO A 1119 12.09 18.20 3.47
CA PRO A 1119 11.66 16.85 3.15
C PRO A 1119 11.68 16.58 1.63
N ILE A 1120 12.04 15.35 1.27
CA ILE A 1120 12.19 14.93 -0.14
C ILE A 1120 10.84 14.86 -0.85
N ASP A 1121 10.74 15.52 -2.01
CA ASP A 1121 9.62 15.35 -2.94
C ASP A 1121 10.02 15.44 -4.42
N ILE A 1122 9.09 15.05 -5.30
CA ILE A 1122 9.23 15.15 -6.76
C ILE A 1122 8.37 16.32 -7.23
N GLY A 1123 9.04 17.42 -7.61
CA GLY A 1123 8.41 18.61 -8.15
C GLY A 1123 8.11 18.46 -9.65
N VAL A 1124 7.09 19.17 -10.11
CA VAL A 1124 6.64 19.15 -11.52
C VAL A 1124 6.38 20.57 -11.99
N ARG A 1125 6.90 20.92 -13.17
CA ARG A 1125 6.68 22.20 -13.86
C ARG A 1125 6.21 21.90 -15.29
N LEU A 1126 5.46 22.80 -15.90
CA LEU A 1126 5.18 22.75 -17.34
C LEU A 1126 6.49 22.88 -18.12
N TYR A 1127 6.72 22.06 -19.15
CA TYR A 1127 7.89 22.21 -20.01
C TYR A 1127 7.51 22.98 -21.27
N MET A 1128 8.00 24.23 -21.35
CA MET A 1128 7.49 25.24 -22.27
C MET A 1128 8.61 25.92 -23.05
N SER A 1129 8.28 26.51 -24.19
CA SER A 1129 9.14 27.40 -24.95
C SER A 1129 8.46 28.74 -25.22
N SER A 1130 9.28 29.77 -25.36
CA SER A 1130 8.85 31.16 -25.57
C SER A 1130 9.73 31.85 -26.62
N TYR A 1131 9.10 32.48 -27.61
CA TYR A 1131 9.76 33.41 -28.53
C TYR A 1131 9.96 34.81 -27.91
N LEU A 1132 9.42 35.04 -26.70
CA LEU A 1132 9.57 36.28 -25.94
C LEU A 1132 10.69 36.12 -24.89
N ARG A 1133 11.67 37.04 -24.93
CA ARG A 1133 12.64 37.32 -23.86
C ARG A 1133 12.14 38.44 -22.95
#